data_AF-A0A1X0NRH4-F1
#
_entry.id   AF-A0A1X0NRH4-F1
#
_cell.length_a   1.000
_cell.length_b   1.000
_cell.length_c   1.000
_cell.angle_alpha   90.00
_cell.angle_beta   90.00
_cell.angle_gamma   90.00
#
_symmetry.space_group_name_H-M   'P 1'
#
loop_
_entity.id
_entity.type
_entity.pdbx_description
1 polymer ?
#
loop_
_entity_poly.entity_id
_entity_poly.type
_entity_poly.pdbx_seq_one_letter_code
_entity_poly.pdbx_strand_id
1 'polypeptide(L)'
;MIRRRVCCVPLTAVGSTEVVLSTSLFSSQRHQGGLHTFIRDSQSSNFSKSARRESSPRGSNHTTASTNEDGRTSSTDWVTQMQKELFSEADPLGGQAHKDYYRDPASGYSPQYAPRNFAEGGAIAYHHPQSVFEYEDAVQRRNWLDHDVSRLEEEFRQQRASLRSIENPTEREELTRSYASQYNTSNTIVENQSIHAVNQLHHSTSTSGNAIRQQSITDRYKLAEQQSPLPMTSSMDSKSLTEAYMKGVESVHDDWLEENLRIIHGLREKEKFDFTIMQRTSRIPFKGYDMDRFLAQQKGTPYGAQQLPPLMASSSMEEAQRTLREGEKGEKGEQTTRIPLFESISQKAFARNTVSDQPGMGEALTQEIVDTIRATKATEEEKHKQERAQRFGIGRQGALVQDGGPDKRILKKHTNDERLLDAMLFSSDAYRKTSTDEHWNPYVRQDTSQGVGHLLNTKFDLARREDRLAKGEQDLTERSVMHFGVPIQQTMDEFVFRHRNARGERPLDYFKPFPDFRSLRLNRMYRDVEGFSLMKQRPEFLEWELFTRYRAHHQQRRHLALLHGLEPVVNETVEERDARREKLNKLCESTPFDEKKYLHTNDDEMRVSGETLRSWFGMYMLPSPTIVEAVVGASTSVNLHLYPLIDEMGTTDTREHVLSSRYFNRLFLMEAYQHRIGRGFTGNVSGKAPEPIIQYAQSPEVLRHFNAEERAMYEQYIKEQTSEQLNEWNISIQRRRWLPEHQQYGHVIAHGYEVPVVDLIHTETGSILTVLVKSYEKEIQTARENPHHHTILIDGQSYKFKPDSERRVIPLSVKLESGEVVDMTDEIFNQYEMERISENLNHSINYGIGHYAYNRGNYVETQDVIWEEQTARGEEGWSPATHADGLVKNLPIRARRHLGSHPDGSRIVSTPQRAVIIEYHRQPFFNPEPRLVRVAFQSDGSIEDVPLSDIMIWQRRYYGPERTVGDESRRHNPMSLRRYVDVADPFNEKNSSEEHFLDKYELARTSESVANKYRTTKQITEIDQWTRFDSTRADNYRPLSISHRRDYIRLGYMHHFTPWEWILVQEADQPLIAEQIRQDDMGPSYYFSPNRFWRYKARPHGYIRHFENEVRDLFQFIDGVTPWKQAQKIRTYWEVRSHHPMPQFNRPEVAMHRNTVGLLPAHMWETDKKTGKVKAVKDSVRDYQTKTPLPKWVHL
;
A
#
# COMPACT_ATOMS: atom_id res chain seq x y z
N MET A 1 43.74 2.37 26.11
CA MET A 1 44.32 1.07 26.51
C MET A 1 43.15 0.14 26.84
N ILE A 2 43.19 -1.09 26.34
CA ILE A 2 42.44 -2.25 26.86
C ILE A 2 40.94 -2.22 26.48
N ARG A 3 40.56 -2.80 25.34
CA ARG A 3 40.24 -4.24 25.14
C ARG A 3 38.85 -4.56 25.69
N ARG A 4 37.90 -4.87 24.79
CA ARG A 4 37.51 -6.23 24.36
C ARG A 4 36.64 -6.90 25.43
N ARG A 5 35.53 -7.55 25.14
CA ARG A 5 34.87 -7.97 23.88
C ARG A 5 33.65 -8.84 24.29
N VAL A 6 32.76 -9.06 23.32
CA VAL A 6 32.04 -10.35 23.06
C VAL A 6 30.80 -10.59 23.96
N CYS A 7 29.61 -10.96 23.47
CA CYS A 7 29.23 -11.57 22.19
C CYS A 7 27.74 -11.41 21.82
N CYS A 8 27.45 -11.28 20.52
CA CYS A 8 26.25 -11.76 19.81
C CYS A 8 26.35 -13.31 19.64
N VAL A 9 25.37 -14.10 19.17
CA VAL A 9 24.62 -14.11 17.89
C VAL A 9 23.59 -15.30 17.93
N PRO A 10 22.81 -15.70 16.87
CA PRO A 10 22.08 -15.00 15.77
C PRO A 10 20.60 -15.48 15.59
N LEU A 11 19.80 -14.75 14.79
CA LEU A 11 18.55 -15.24 14.18
C LEU A 11 18.55 -14.93 12.68
N THR A 12 18.37 -15.99 11.89
CA THR A 12 18.16 -16.02 10.43
C THR A 12 16.69 -15.85 10.10
N ALA A 13 16.37 -14.99 9.14
CA ALA A 13 15.03 -14.85 8.56
C ALA A 13 14.98 -15.52 7.17
N VAL A 14 14.02 -16.41 7.00
CA VAL A 14 13.55 -16.92 5.70
C VAL A 14 12.16 -16.33 5.47
N GLY A 15 12.04 -15.53 4.41
CA GLY A 15 10.75 -15.15 3.83
C GLY A 15 10.65 -15.78 2.46
N SER A 16 9.81 -16.81 2.33
CA SER A 16 9.31 -17.31 1.05
C SER A 16 7.81 -17.09 0.99
N THR A 17 7.38 -16.10 0.22
CA THR A 17 6.01 -15.99 -0.28
C THR A 17 5.83 -16.97 -1.43
N GLU A 18 5.17 -18.10 -1.18
CA GLU A 18 4.63 -18.95 -2.24
C GLU A 18 3.26 -18.42 -2.69
N VAL A 19 3.22 -18.03 -3.96
CA VAL A 19 2.01 -17.80 -4.74
C VAL A 19 1.57 -19.16 -5.29
N VAL A 20 0.40 -19.61 -4.88
CA VAL A 20 -0.31 -20.79 -5.40
C VAL A 20 -0.62 -20.58 -6.89
N LEU A 21 0.16 -21.23 -7.76
CA LEU A 21 -0.16 -21.39 -9.18
C LEU A 21 -1.05 -22.62 -9.37
N SER A 22 -2.34 -22.37 -9.51
CA SER A 22 -3.30 -23.30 -10.07
C SER A 22 -3.07 -23.46 -11.58
N THR A 23 -2.73 -24.66 -12.03
CA THR A 23 -2.96 -25.10 -13.42
C THR A 23 -3.68 -26.43 -13.43
N SER A 24 -4.87 -26.42 -14.01
CA SER A 24 -5.63 -27.57 -14.46
C SER A 24 -5.53 -27.67 -15.99
N LEU A 25 -5.35 -28.89 -16.53
CA LEU A 25 -6.27 -29.56 -17.48
C LEU A 25 -5.63 -30.49 -18.55
N PHE A 26 -6.16 -31.73 -18.60
CA PHE A 26 -6.37 -32.72 -19.71
C PHE A 26 -5.13 -33.33 -20.43
N SER A 27 -5.06 -34.62 -20.86
CA SER A 27 -6.05 -35.66 -21.18
C SER A 27 -5.45 -37.09 -21.26
N SER A 28 -6.28 -38.10 -20.93
CA SER A 28 -6.42 -39.47 -21.51
C SER A 28 -5.21 -40.32 -21.93
N GLN A 29 -5.06 -41.51 -21.33
CA GLN A 29 -5.30 -42.78 -22.06
C GLN A 29 -5.43 -44.00 -21.13
N ARG A 30 -6.27 -44.91 -21.61
CA ARG A 30 -6.79 -46.19 -21.09
C ARG A 30 -5.73 -47.16 -20.56
N HIS A 31 -6.08 -47.88 -19.49
CA HIS A 31 -6.06 -49.34 -19.49
C HIS A 31 -7.33 -49.91 -18.84
N GLN A 32 -7.96 -50.82 -19.58
CA GLN A 32 -9.09 -51.67 -19.20
C GLN A 32 -8.58 -52.96 -18.57
N GLY A 33 -9.42 -53.55 -17.72
CA GLY A 33 -9.36 -54.92 -17.24
C GLY A 33 -9.60 -54.91 -15.73
N GLY A 34 -10.63 -55.49 -15.16
CA GLY A 34 -11.63 -56.44 -15.62
C GLY A 34 -12.20 -57.09 -14.35
N LEU A 35 -13.52 -57.27 -14.30
CA LEU A 35 -14.32 -57.75 -13.18
C LEU A 35 -13.83 -59.09 -12.57
N HIS A 36 -13.99 -59.31 -11.25
CA HIS A 36 -15.18 -59.96 -10.67
C HIS A 36 -15.08 -60.16 -9.14
N THR A 37 -16.23 -59.91 -8.54
CA THR A 37 -16.73 -60.13 -7.18
C THR A 37 -16.56 -61.56 -6.64
N PHE A 38 -16.32 -61.72 -5.33
CA PHE A 38 -17.10 -62.65 -4.52
C PHE A 38 -17.39 -62.08 -3.12
N ILE A 39 -18.69 -61.99 -2.86
CA ILE A 39 -19.36 -61.77 -1.59
C ILE A 39 -19.04 -62.93 -0.65
N ARG A 40 -18.75 -62.64 0.61
CA ARG A 40 -19.21 -63.48 1.73
C ARG A 40 -19.81 -62.59 2.81
N ASP A 41 -21.13 -62.71 2.90
CA ASP A 41 -21.92 -62.33 4.05
C ASP A 41 -21.46 -63.08 5.29
N SER A 42 -21.35 -62.37 6.41
CA SER A 42 -21.70 -62.94 7.71
C SER A 42 -22.47 -61.90 8.51
N GLN A 43 -23.76 -62.21 8.65
CA GLN A 43 -24.72 -61.51 9.49
C GLN A 43 -24.32 -61.56 10.96
N SER A 44 -24.70 -60.46 11.61
CA SER A 44 -24.89 -60.27 13.03
C SER A 44 -25.61 -61.42 13.74
N SER A 45 -25.05 -61.86 14.86
CA SER A 45 -25.79 -62.57 15.90
C SER A 45 -26.00 -61.66 17.12
N ASN A 46 -27.27 -61.36 17.39
CA ASN A 46 -27.78 -60.84 18.64
C ASN A 46 -27.47 -61.80 19.80
N PHE A 47 -27.17 -61.25 20.99
CA PHE A 47 -27.75 -61.79 22.23
C PHE A 47 -28.07 -60.69 23.25
N SER A 48 -29.18 -60.93 23.89
CA SER A 48 -30.09 -60.06 24.63
C SER A 48 -29.80 -59.93 26.13
N LYS A 49 -30.12 -58.77 26.74
CA LYS A 49 -31.21 -58.59 27.73
C LYS A 49 -31.02 -57.27 28.51
N SER A 50 -31.81 -56.26 28.18
CA SER A 50 -32.35 -55.34 29.19
C SER A 50 -33.86 -55.26 28.99
N ALA A 51 -34.61 -55.69 30.01
CA ALA A 51 -36.06 -55.58 30.04
C ALA A 51 -36.44 -54.35 30.85
N ARG A 52 -36.88 -53.32 30.10
CA ARG A 52 -37.92 -52.32 30.39
C ARG A 52 -38.50 -52.23 31.82
N ARG A 53 -38.69 -50.98 32.26
CA ARG A 53 -40.05 -50.40 32.30
C ARG A 53 -40.07 -48.87 32.14
N GLU A 54 -41.12 -48.42 31.46
CA GLU A 54 -41.42 -47.08 30.96
C GLU A 54 -42.01 -46.14 32.04
N SER A 55 -41.83 -44.83 31.91
CA SER A 55 -42.92 -43.89 31.53
C SER A 55 -42.44 -42.42 31.39
N SER A 56 -42.90 -41.80 30.29
CA SER A 56 -43.06 -40.38 29.88
C SER A 56 -43.06 -39.29 30.98
N PRO A 57 -42.81 -37.97 30.69
CA PRO A 57 -43.49 -37.23 29.61
C PRO A 57 -42.81 -36.02 28.93
N ARG A 58 -43.53 -35.53 27.91
CA ARG A 58 -43.43 -34.24 27.20
C ARG A 58 -43.49 -33.03 28.15
N GLY A 59 -42.87 -31.93 27.70
CA GLY A 59 -43.55 -30.64 27.56
C GLY A 59 -43.48 -29.66 28.75
N SER A 60 -42.70 -28.59 28.53
CA SER A 60 -42.89 -27.21 28.98
C SER A 60 -44.02 -26.89 29.99
N ASN A 61 -43.66 -26.36 31.17
CA ASN A 61 -43.88 -24.94 31.54
C ASN A 61 -43.66 -24.72 33.05
N HIS A 62 -43.23 -23.49 33.37
CA HIS A 62 -43.30 -22.76 34.65
C HIS A 62 -42.19 -22.90 35.70
N THR A 63 -41.51 -21.76 35.86
CA THR A 63 -40.97 -21.10 37.06
C THR A 63 -41.72 -21.37 38.38
N THR A 64 -40.99 -21.68 39.47
CA THR A 64 -40.80 -20.88 40.71
C THR A 64 -40.43 -21.78 41.93
N ALA A 65 -39.39 -21.34 42.64
CA ALA A 65 -39.10 -21.43 44.09
C ALA A 65 -39.19 -22.74 44.91
N SER A 66 -38.13 -22.89 45.72
CA SER A 66 -38.05 -23.45 47.10
C SER A 66 -37.67 -24.92 47.31
N THR A 67 -36.46 -25.07 47.86
CA THR A 67 -36.04 -25.92 49.00
C THR A 67 -36.80 -27.22 49.27
N ASN A 68 -36.14 -28.37 49.08
CA ASN A 68 -35.65 -29.16 50.21
C ASN A 68 -34.75 -30.33 49.76
N GLU A 69 -33.92 -30.71 50.72
CA GLU A 69 -32.80 -31.65 50.73
C GLU A 69 -33.14 -33.08 50.29
N ASP A 70 -32.24 -33.67 49.52
CA ASP A 70 -31.58 -34.98 49.75
C ASP A 70 -31.28 -35.69 48.43
N GLY A 71 -29.98 -35.84 48.13
CA GLY A 71 -29.49 -36.56 46.95
C GLY A 71 -28.25 -35.97 46.29
N ARG A 72 -27.23 -35.57 47.06
CA ARG A 72 -25.89 -35.31 46.53
C ARG A 72 -25.19 -36.64 46.25
N THR A 73 -25.07 -37.05 44.99
CA THR A 73 -23.90 -37.81 44.55
C THR A 73 -22.84 -36.82 44.12
N SER A 74 -21.78 -36.73 44.92
CA SER A 74 -20.63 -35.84 44.75
C SER A 74 -19.91 -36.11 43.43
N SER A 75 -19.95 -35.15 42.51
CA SER A 75 -18.94 -35.05 41.45
C SER A 75 -17.56 -35.00 42.11
N THR A 76 -16.74 -36.02 41.93
CA THR A 76 -15.35 -36.00 42.37
C THR A 76 -14.61 -34.91 41.59
N ASP A 77 -13.91 -34.03 42.32
CA ASP A 77 -13.16 -32.91 41.75
C ASP A 77 -11.87 -33.44 41.07
N TRP A 78 -11.75 -33.29 39.75
CA TRP A 78 -10.68 -33.90 38.92
C TRP A 78 -9.27 -33.57 39.43
N VAL A 79 -9.07 -32.38 39.99
CA VAL A 79 -7.78 -31.96 40.59
C VAL A 79 -7.41 -32.86 41.77
N THR A 80 -8.38 -33.22 42.60
CA THR A 80 -8.15 -34.11 43.75
C THR A 80 -7.84 -35.54 43.30
N GLN A 81 -8.35 -35.97 42.14
CA GLN A 81 -8.01 -37.26 41.57
C GLN A 81 -6.57 -37.27 41.03
N MET A 82 -6.17 -36.24 40.27
CA MET A 82 -4.78 -36.10 39.82
C MET A 82 -3.80 -36.04 41.00
N GLN A 83 -4.17 -35.34 42.09
CA GLN A 83 -3.35 -35.30 43.30
C GLN A 83 -3.25 -36.68 43.99
N LYS A 84 -4.34 -37.47 44.01
CA LYS A 84 -4.32 -38.85 44.51
C LYS A 84 -3.38 -39.73 43.68
N GLU A 85 -3.35 -39.55 42.37
CA GLU A 85 -2.45 -40.27 41.45
C GLU A 85 -0.97 -39.88 41.69
N LEU A 86 -0.66 -38.60 41.88
CA LEU A 86 0.69 -38.11 42.20
C LEU A 86 1.23 -38.62 43.54
N PHE A 87 0.35 -38.76 44.54
CA PHE A 87 0.70 -39.38 45.82
C PHE A 87 1.06 -40.86 45.66
N SER A 88 0.39 -41.58 44.75
CA SER A 88 0.70 -42.99 44.50
C SER A 88 2.13 -43.16 43.97
N GLU A 89 2.77 -44.25 44.35
CA GLU A 89 4.05 -44.68 43.74
C GLU A 89 3.84 -45.52 42.47
N ALA A 90 2.60 -45.90 42.18
CA ALA A 90 2.26 -46.67 40.98
C ALA A 90 2.05 -45.76 39.76
N ASP A 91 2.43 -46.26 38.57
CA ASP A 91 2.06 -45.62 37.29
C ASP A 91 0.53 -45.50 37.19
N PRO A 92 -0.02 -44.32 36.86
CA PRO A 92 -1.46 -44.07 36.86
C PRO A 92 -2.22 -44.94 35.84
N LEU A 93 -1.53 -45.47 34.82
CA LEU A 93 -2.09 -46.39 33.83
C LEU A 93 -1.64 -47.85 34.04
N GLY A 94 -0.96 -48.15 35.14
CA GLY A 94 -0.44 -49.50 35.46
C GLY A 94 0.50 -50.07 34.39
N GLY A 95 1.16 -49.24 33.59
CA GLY A 95 2.02 -49.67 32.48
C GLY A 95 1.27 -50.15 31.22
N GLN A 96 -0.06 -50.08 31.17
CA GLN A 96 -0.84 -50.52 30.02
C GLN A 96 -0.66 -49.57 28.82
N ALA A 97 -0.63 -50.13 27.60
CA ALA A 97 -0.62 -49.34 26.37
C ALA A 97 -2.02 -48.76 26.11
N HIS A 98 -2.13 -47.43 26.07
CA HIS A 98 -3.36 -46.72 25.74
C HIS A 98 -3.12 -45.80 24.54
N LYS A 99 -3.99 -45.87 23.53
CA LYS A 99 -3.80 -45.17 22.24
C LYS A 99 -3.72 -43.64 22.36
N ASP A 100 -4.41 -43.07 23.36
CA ASP A 100 -4.48 -41.62 23.58
C ASP A 100 -3.41 -41.10 24.56
N TYR A 101 -2.49 -41.96 25.04
CA TYR A 101 -1.36 -41.55 25.88
C TYR A 101 -0.04 -41.95 25.23
N TYR A 102 0.78 -40.95 24.93
CA TYR A 102 2.12 -41.14 24.42
C TYR A 102 3.11 -41.16 25.58
N ARG A 103 3.85 -42.27 25.71
CA ARG A 103 5.00 -42.35 26.61
C ARG A 103 6.20 -41.72 25.92
N ASP A 104 6.34 -40.42 26.12
CA ASP A 104 7.33 -39.60 25.45
C ASP A 104 8.74 -39.81 26.05
N PRO A 105 9.74 -40.22 25.27
CA PRO A 105 11.12 -40.34 25.73
C PRO A 105 11.70 -39.04 26.31
N ALA A 106 11.32 -37.86 25.79
CA ALA A 106 11.87 -36.59 26.28
C ALA A 106 11.39 -36.30 27.72
N SER A 107 10.10 -36.56 27.99
CA SER A 107 9.51 -36.53 29.33
C SER A 107 9.95 -37.67 30.28
N GLY A 108 10.85 -38.57 29.84
CA GLY A 108 11.30 -39.71 30.65
C GLY A 108 10.37 -40.92 30.64
N TYR A 109 9.69 -41.17 29.51
CA TYR A 109 8.70 -42.24 29.32
C TYR A 109 7.45 -42.13 30.20
N SER A 110 7.16 -40.90 30.65
CA SER A 110 5.95 -40.55 31.39
C SER A 110 4.71 -40.59 30.47
N PRO A 111 3.55 -41.09 30.93
CA PRO A 111 2.34 -41.18 30.11
C PRO A 111 1.68 -39.80 29.89
N GLN A 112 1.95 -39.17 28.75
CA GLN A 112 1.42 -37.87 28.40
C GLN A 112 0.15 -37.98 27.55
N TYR A 113 -0.86 -37.15 27.83
CA TYR A 113 -2.08 -37.13 27.05
C TYR A 113 -1.82 -36.59 25.63
N ALA A 114 -2.10 -37.42 24.62
CA ALA A 114 -1.81 -37.18 23.21
C ALA A 114 -2.94 -37.76 22.33
N PRO A 115 -4.15 -37.19 22.37
CA PRO A 115 -5.29 -37.72 21.64
C PRO A 115 -5.19 -37.41 20.15
N ARG A 116 -5.92 -38.18 19.35
CA ARG A 116 -6.09 -37.88 17.93
C ARG A 116 -7.11 -36.75 17.74
N ASN A 117 -6.73 -35.66 17.09
CA ASN A 117 -7.59 -34.52 16.78
C ASN A 117 -8.19 -34.67 15.38
N PHE A 118 -9.49 -34.94 15.31
CA PHE A 118 -10.20 -35.11 14.05
C PHE A 118 -10.58 -33.79 13.39
N ALA A 119 -10.58 -32.67 14.13
CA ALA A 119 -10.74 -31.34 13.53
C ALA A 119 -9.54 -30.96 12.65
N GLU A 120 -8.37 -31.54 12.92
CA GLU A 120 -7.12 -31.36 12.16
C GLU A 120 -6.81 -32.55 11.23
N GLY A 121 -7.81 -33.35 10.86
CA GLY A 121 -7.59 -34.47 9.93
C GLY A 121 -6.86 -35.66 10.57
N GLY A 122 -7.04 -35.90 11.87
CA GLY A 122 -6.53 -37.08 12.54
C GLY A 122 -5.06 -36.98 12.98
N ALA A 123 -4.48 -35.79 13.04
CA ALA A 123 -3.19 -35.55 13.67
C ALA A 123 -3.24 -35.82 15.18
N ILE A 124 -2.12 -36.22 15.79
CA ILE A 124 -2.05 -36.38 17.24
C ILE A 124 -1.73 -35.02 17.87
N ALA A 125 -2.57 -34.57 18.81
CA ALA A 125 -2.41 -33.27 19.46
C ALA A 125 -1.38 -33.36 20.59
N TYR A 126 -0.08 -33.38 20.23
CA TYR A 126 1.05 -33.38 21.15
C TYR A 126 2.26 -32.67 20.53
N HIS A 127 3.31 -32.40 21.31
CA HIS A 127 4.55 -31.79 20.83
C HIS A 127 5.32 -32.75 19.90
N HIS A 128 5.71 -32.26 18.72
CA HIS A 128 6.57 -32.96 17.76
C HIS A 128 7.96 -32.31 17.73
N PRO A 129 8.99 -32.88 18.40
CA PRO A 129 10.30 -32.25 18.50
C PRO A 129 10.96 -32.11 17.12
N GLN A 130 11.54 -30.96 16.85
CA GLN A 130 12.16 -30.66 15.54
C GLN A 130 13.67 -30.94 15.54
N SER A 131 14.31 -30.83 16.70
CA SER A 131 15.75 -30.99 16.86
C SER A 131 16.11 -32.00 17.96
N VAL A 132 17.34 -32.52 17.88
CA VAL A 132 17.93 -33.36 18.93
C VAL A 132 18.23 -32.54 20.20
N PHE A 133 18.40 -31.22 20.06
CA PHE A 133 18.73 -30.32 21.17
C PHE A 133 17.55 -30.15 22.13
N GLU A 134 16.32 -30.10 21.61
CA GLU A 134 15.10 -30.08 22.44
C GLU A 134 15.02 -31.30 23.37
N TYR A 135 15.46 -32.47 22.87
CA TYR A 135 15.53 -33.68 23.67
C TYR A 135 16.58 -33.57 24.78
N GLU A 136 17.79 -33.12 24.46
CA GLU A 136 18.87 -32.92 25.45
C GLU A 136 18.46 -31.89 26.51
N ASP A 137 17.76 -30.81 26.13
CA ASP A 137 17.21 -29.81 27.05
C ASP A 137 16.16 -30.41 27.99
N ALA A 138 15.25 -31.24 27.48
CA ALA A 138 14.25 -31.91 28.31
C ALA A 138 14.89 -32.90 29.31
N VAL A 139 15.91 -33.65 28.89
CA VAL A 139 16.68 -34.54 29.79
C VAL A 139 17.41 -33.74 30.86
N GLN A 140 18.10 -32.67 30.47
CA GLN A 140 18.83 -31.82 31.41
C GLN A 140 17.89 -31.14 32.41
N ARG A 141 16.71 -30.72 31.96
CA ARG A 141 15.68 -30.15 32.84
C ARG A 141 15.21 -31.17 33.88
N ARG A 142 15.03 -32.44 33.50
CA ARG A 142 14.73 -33.51 34.48
C ARG A 142 15.88 -33.69 35.47
N ASN A 143 17.13 -33.74 35.01
CA ASN A 143 18.30 -33.84 35.90
C ASN A 143 18.39 -32.65 36.87
N TRP A 144 18.04 -31.45 36.41
CA TRP A 144 17.98 -30.24 37.24
C TRP A 144 16.91 -30.33 38.32
N LEU A 145 15.71 -30.79 37.94
CA LEU A 145 14.56 -30.92 38.84
C LEU A 145 14.64 -32.14 39.78
N ASP A 146 15.65 -33.00 39.66
CA ASP A 146 15.79 -34.24 40.44
C ASP A 146 15.81 -33.99 41.96
N HIS A 147 16.46 -32.90 42.41
CA HIS A 147 16.44 -32.48 43.81
C HIS A 147 15.02 -32.16 44.30
N ASP A 148 14.27 -31.39 43.52
CA ASP A 148 12.94 -30.90 43.90
C ASP A 148 11.90 -32.03 43.80
N VAL A 149 12.04 -32.93 42.83
CA VAL A 149 11.27 -34.17 42.77
C VAL A 149 11.55 -35.05 43.99
N SER A 150 12.82 -35.24 44.37
CA SER A 150 13.19 -36.01 45.57
C SER A 150 12.58 -35.42 46.85
N ARG A 151 12.53 -34.09 46.97
CA ARG A 151 11.84 -33.38 48.06
C ARG A 151 10.33 -33.63 48.04
N LEU A 152 9.70 -33.51 46.88
CA LEU A 152 8.27 -33.81 46.71
C LEU A 152 7.95 -35.26 47.08
N GLU A 153 8.82 -36.23 46.79
CA GLU A 153 8.61 -37.62 47.18
C GLU A 153 8.62 -37.83 48.70
N GLU A 154 9.53 -37.16 49.41
CA GLU A 154 9.56 -37.16 50.88
C GLU A 154 8.28 -36.54 51.45
N GLU A 155 7.85 -35.40 50.91
CA GLU A 155 6.61 -34.72 51.31
C GLU A 155 5.37 -35.58 51.02
N PHE A 156 5.27 -36.18 49.84
CA PHE A 156 4.17 -37.06 49.45
C PHE A 156 4.11 -38.33 50.30
N ARG A 157 5.26 -38.84 50.78
CA ARG A 157 5.28 -39.95 51.75
C ARG A 157 4.68 -39.53 53.09
N GLN A 158 4.99 -38.33 53.58
CA GLN A 158 4.42 -37.77 54.79
C GLN A 158 2.90 -37.50 54.63
N GLN A 159 2.49 -36.89 53.52
CA GLN A 159 1.09 -36.55 53.25
C GLN A 159 0.21 -37.80 53.07
N ARG A 160 0.71 -38.86 52.43
CA ARG A 160 0.03 -40.16 52.40
C ARG A 160 -0.09 -40.80 53.78
N ALA A 161 0.92 -40.67 54.63
CA ALA A 161 0.82 -41.13 56.01
C ALA A 161 -0.27 -40.36 56.78
N SER A 162 -0.36 -39.05 56.59
CA SER A 162 -1.45 -38.22 57.13
C SER A 162 -2.83 -38.63 56.59
N LEU A 163 -2.97 -38.92 55.29
CA LEU A 163 -4.23 -39.40 54.70
C LEU A 163 -4.65 -40.78 55.24
N ARG A 164 -3.70 -41.67 55.55
CA ARG A 164 -3.98 -42.96 56.20
C ARG A 164 -4.47 -42.80 57.65
N SER A 165 -4.08 -41.72 58.33
CA SER A 165 -4.44 -41.48 59.73
C SER A 165 -5.86 -40.94 59.96
N ILE A 166 -6.49 -40.40 58.90
CA ILE A 166 -7.88 -39.92 58.92
C ILE A 166 -8.78 -41.08 58.53
N GLU A 167 -9.84 -41.40 59.27
CA GLU A 167 -10.79 -42.48 58.91
C GLU A 167 -11.97 -41.98 58.05
N ASN A 168 -12.35 -40.71 58.20
CA ASN A 168 -13.49 -40.11 57.51
C ASN A 168 -13.16 -39.78 56.03
N PRO A 169 -13.90 -40.31 55.04
CA PRO A 169 -13.63 -40.04 53.63
C PRO A 169 -13.80 -38.57 53.23
N THR A 170 -14.71 -37.81 53.87
CA THR A 170 -14.91 -36.39 53.51
C THR A 170 -13.73 -35.53 53.95
N GLU A 171 -13.17 -35.80 55.13
CA GLU A 171 -11.97 -35.12 55.64
C GLU A 171 -10.72 -35.49 54.82
N ARG A 172 -10.62 -36.74 54.36
CA ARG A 172 -9.55 -37.13 53.41
C ARG A 172 -9.64 -36.36 52.10
N GLU A 173 -10.84 -36.17 51.56
CA GLU A 173 -11.05 -35.41 50.33
C GLU A 173 -10.78 -33.92 50.50
N GLU A 174 -11.17 -33.33 51.64
CA GLU A 174 -10.87 -31.94 51.97
C GLU A 174 -9.37 -31.70 52.13
N LEU A 175 -8.66 -32.60 52.83
CA LEU A 175 -7.21 -32.53 52.97
C LEU A 175 -6.51 -32.70 51.61
N THR A 176 -6.99 -33.62 50.77
CA THR A 176 -6.47 -33.79 49.40
C THR A 176 -6.69 -32.54 48.55
N ARG A 177 -7.84 -31.87 48.69
CA ARG A 177 -8.14 -30.61 48.01
C ARG A 177 -7.21 -29.49 48.49
N SER A 178 -6.91 -29.43 49.79
CA SER A 178 -5.96 -28.47 50.34
C SER A 178 -4.55 -28.68 49.78
N TYR A 179 -4.07 -29.93 49.68
CA TYR A 179 -2.76 -30.23 49.09
C TYR A 179 -2.74 -29.95 47.58
N ALA A 180 -3.79 -30.31 46.84
CA ALA A 180 -3.91 -30.00 45.42
C ALA A 180 -3.84 -28.48 45.16
N SER A 181 -4.43 -27.67 46.04
CA SER A 181 -4.30 -26.21 46.01
C SER A 181 -2.91 -25.74 46.41
N GLN A 182 -2.25 -26.37 47.38
CA GLN A 182 -0.91 -26.01 47.82
C GLN A 182 0.14 -26.21 46.72
N TYR A 183 0.02 -27.31 45.95
CA TYR A 183 0.92 -27.62 44.84
C TYR A 183 0.50 -27.02 43.49
N ASN A 184 -0.61 -26.28 43.44
CA ASN A 184 -1.17 -25.70 42.21
C ASN A 184 -1.38 -26.73 41.08
N THR A 185 -1.81 -27.95 41.44
CA THR A 185 -1.98 -29.07 40.49
C THR A 185 -2.95 -28.76 39.34
N SER A 186 -3.86 -27.78 39.51
CA SER A 186 -4.72 -27.30 38.42
C SER A 186 -3.97 -26.54 37.32
N ASN A 187 -2.85 -25.89 37.64
CA ASN A 187 -2.10 -25.03 36.71
C ASN A 187 -1.20 -25.82 35.76
N THR A 188 -1.06 -27.15 35.94
CA THR A 188 -0.30 -28.00 35.01
C THR A 188 -1.08 -28.24 33.71
N ILE A 189 -2.39 -27.99 33.72
CA ILE A 189 -3.25 -28.08 32.55
C ILE A 189 -3.24 -26.75 31.80
N VAL A 190 -2.88 -26.82 30.52
CA VAL A 190 -2.92 -25.68 29.60
C VAL A 190 -4.17 -25.82 28.72
N GLU A 191 -5.10 -24.87 28.87
CA GLU A 191 -6.32 -24.78 28.06
C GLU A 191 -6.16 -23.72 26.98
N ASN A 192 -6.78 -23.94 25.83
CA ASN A 192 -6.88 -22.94 24.77
C ASN A 192 -7.65 -21.70 25.27
N GLN A 193 -7.01 -20.52 25.20
CA GLN A 193 -7.56 -19.24 25.63
C GLN A 193 -8.13 -18.41 24.48
N SER A 194 -8.06 -18.91 23.23
CA SER A 194 -8.55 -18.21 22.06
C SER A 194 -10.08 -18.10 22.03
N ILE A 195 -10.58 -16.88 21.83
CA ILE A 195 -12.01 -16.61 21.60
C ILE A 195 -12.40 -16.82 20.12
N HIS A 196 -11.41 -16.81 19.20
CA HIS A 196 -11.66 -16.96 17.76
C HIS A 196 -12.33 -18.31 17.42
N ALA A 197 -13.44 -18.27 16.67
CA ALA A 197 -14.31 -19.42 16.44
C ALA A 197 -13.61 -20.60 15.75
N VAL A 198 -12.68 -20.36 14.82
CA VAL A 198 -11.94 -21.45 14.15
C VAL A 198 -10.97 -22.14 15.10
N ASN A 199 -10.27 -21.38 15.95
CA ASN A 199 -9.39 -21.95 16.95
C ASN A 199 -10.19 -22.72 18.00
N GLN A 200 -11.36 -22.21 18.39
CA GLN A 200 -12.27 -22.96 19.26
C GLN A 200 -12.73 -24.27 18.61
N LEU A 201 -13.00 -24.29 17.30
CA LEU A 201 -13.35 -25.53 16.59
C LEU A 201 -12.22 -26.57 16.67
N HIS A 202 -10.96 -26.17 16.41
CA HIS A 202 -9.82 -27.08 16.47
C HIS A 202 -9.63 -27.72 17.86
N HIS A 203 -9.98 -27.00 18.94
CA HIS A 203 -9.80 -27.46 20.31
C HIS A 203 -11.07 -27.93 21.01
N SER A 204 -12.26 -27.81 20.42
CA SER A 204 -13.54 -28.14 21.08
C SER A 204 -13.91 -29.64 21.05
N THR A 205 -13.11 -30.47 20.38
CA THR A 205 -13.38 -31.91 20.25
C THR A 205 -12.66 -32.74 21.32
N SER A 206 -11.64 -33.53 20.94
CA SER A 206 -10.88 -34.40 21.85
C SER A 206 -9.94 -33.64 22.79
N THR A 207 -9.71 -32.34 22.56
CA THR A 207 -8.85 -31.47 23.38
C THR A 207 -9.59 -30.31 24.03
N SER A 208 -10.90 -30.46 24.28
CA SER A 208 -11.70 -29.45 24.97
C SER A 208 -11.29 -29.32 26.44
N GLY A 209 -11.55 -28.17 27.08
CA GLY A 209 -11.21 -27.96 28.50
C GLY A 209 -11.77 -29.05 29.41
N ASN A 210 -12.99 -29.52 29.16
CA ASN A 210 -13.58 -30.65 29.91
C ASN A 210 -12.85 -31.98 29.63
N ALA A 211 -12.52 -32.28 28.38
CA ALA A 211 -11.81 -33.50 28.02
C ALA A 211 -10.38 -33.50 28.60
N ILE A 212 -9.66 -32.37 28.53
CA ILE A 212 -8.31 -32.25 29.08
C ILE A 212 -8.34 -32.37 30.61
N ARG A 213 -9.27 -31.70 31.31
CA ARG A 213 -9.42 -31.86 32.79
C ARG A 213 -9.71 -33.30 33.20
N GLN A 214 -10.43 -34.06 32.38
CA GLN A 214 -10.77 -35.44 32.67
C GLN A 214 -9.65 -36.44 32.32
N GLN A 215 -8.86 -36.17 31.28
CA GLN A 215 -7.90 -37.13 30.69
C GLN A 215 -6.43 -36.75 30.94
N SER A 216 -6.14 -35.57 31.46
CA SER A 216 -4.75 -35.19 31.71
C SER A 216 -4.19 -35.93 32.92
N ILE A 217 -2.95 -36.41 32.75
CA ILE A 217 -2.15 -37.02 33.80
C ILE A 217 -0.96 -36.10 34.03
N THR A 218 -0.68 -35.76 35.29
CA THR A 218 0.47 -34.95 35.68
C THR A 218 1.54 -35.87 36.28
N ASP A 219 2.79 -35.66 35.90
CA ASP A 219 3.94 -36.30 36.53
C ASP A 219 4.59 -35.39 37.57
N ARG A 220 5.42 -35.99 38.44
CA ARG A 220 6.10 -35.26 39.52
C ARG A 220 7.06 -34.18 38.99
N TYR A 221 7.64 -34.40 37.80
CA TYR A 221 8.54 -33.45 37.15
C TYR A 221 7.82 -32.18 36.71
N LYS A 222 6.65 -32.28 36.05
CA LYS A 222 5.84 -31.11 35.69
C LYS A 222 5.33 -30.34 36.91
N LEU A 223 5.09 -31.03 38.02
CA LEU A 223 4.72 -30.37 39.28
C LEU A 223 5.90 -29.63 39.90
N ALA A 224 7.08 -30.26 39.93
CA ALA A 224 8.32 -29.65 40.43
C ALA A 224 8.70 -28.41 39.62
N GLU A 225 8.52 -28.45 38.29
CA GLU A 225 8.83 -27.34 37.38
C GLU A 225 8.14 -26.02 37.76
N GLN A 226 6.95 -26.07 38.33
CA GLN A 226 6.21 -24.86 38.75
C GLN A 226 6.81 -24.13 39.96
N GLN A 227 7.51 -24.86 40.83
CA GLN A 227 8.03 -24.34 42.10
C GLN A 227 9.54 -24.11 42.08
N SER A 228 10.21 -24.58 41.02
CA SER A 228 11.66 -24.61 40.90
C SER A 228 12.20 -23.43 40.09
N PRO A 229 13.45 -22.97 40.34
CA PRO A 229 14.06 -21.94 39.52
C PRO A 229 14.34 -22.43 38.08
N LEU A 230 14.20 -21.53 37.11
CA LEU A 230 14.50 -21.82 35.71
C LEU A 230 16.00 -22.14 35.52
N PRO A 231 16.35 -23.21 34.77
CA PRO A 231 17.74 -23.56 34.50
C PRO A 231 18.38 -22.52 33.56
N MET A 232 19.50 -21.92 33.99
CA MET A 232 20.27 -20.94 33.19
C MET A 232 21.36 -21.57 32.31
N THR A 233 21.59 -22.88 32.45
CA THR A 233 22.62 -23.63 31.71
C THR A 233 21.99 -24.38 30.54
N SER A 234 22.49 -24.14 29.32
CA SER A 234 22.17 -24.96 28.15
C SER A 234 22.56 -26.42 28.40
N SER A 235 21.75 -27.36 27.91
CA SER A 235 21.98 -28.82 28.05
C SER A 235 23.16 -29.36 27.26
N MET A 236 23.66 -28.59 26.28
CA MET A 236 24.69 -29.07 25.37
C MET A 236 26.05 -29.14 26.05
N ASP A 237 26.67 -30.32 26.01
CA ASP A 237 28.08 -30.48 26.35
C ASP A 237 28.97 -29.67 25.38
N SER A 238 30.17 -29.28 25.82
CA SER A 238 31.11 -28.53 25.00
C SER A 238 31.44 -29.23 23.69
N LYS A 239 31.45 -30.58 23.68
CA LYS A 239 31.71 -31.36 22.45
C LYS A 239 30.51 -31.36 21.52
N SER A 240 29.29 -31.55 22.04
CA SER A 240 28.08 -31.53 21.20
C SER A 240 27.84 -30.13 20.60
N LEU A 241 28.13 -29.06 21.36
CA LEU A 241 28.07 -27.69 20.84
C LEU A 241 29.06 -27.46 19.70
N THR A 242 30.30 -27.95 19.81
CA THR A 242 31.28 -27.86 18.72
C THR A 242 30.88 -28.66 17.49
N GLU A 243 30.35 -29.88 17.68
CA GLU A 243 29.85 -30.72 16.58
C GLU A 243 28.66 -30.03 15.87
N ALA A 244 27.72 -29.47 16.63
CA ALA A 244 26.58 -28.73 16.09
C ALA A 244 27.01 -27.48 15.33
N TYR A 245 27.97 -26.70 15.87
CA TYR A 245 28.51 -25.53 15.19
C TYR A 245 29.18 -25.89 13.86
N MET A 246 30.03 -26.92 13.84
CA MET A 246 30.72 -27.34 12.62
C MET A 246 29.73 -27.87 11.57
N LYS A 247 28.78 -28.72 11.96
CA LYS A 247 27.73 -29.21 11.04
C LYS A 247 26.88 -28.05 10.48
N GLY A 248 26.54 -27.07 11.31
CA GLY A 248 25.81 -25.88 10.88
C GLY A 248 26.58 -25.03 9.88
N VAL A 249 27.87 -24.78 10.14
CA VAL A 249 28.75 -24.03 9.23
C VAL A 249 28.93 -24.76 7.90
N GLU A 250 29.17 -26.08 7.92
CA GLU A 250 29.31 -26.89 6.72
C GLU A 250 28.04 -26.88 5.87
N SER A 251 26.85 -27.07 6.48
CA SER A 251 25.57 -27.03 5.76
C SER A 251 25.33 -25.67 5.12
N VAL A 252 25.52 -24.56 5.86
CA VAL A 252 25.33 -23.20 5.33
C VAL A 252 26.32 -22.92 4.20
N HIS A 253 27.56 -23.39 4.32
CA HIS A 253 28.56 -23.22 3.27
C HIS A 253 28.19 -24.01 2.01
N ASP A 254 27.77 -25.27 2.14
CA ASP A 254 27.37 -26.10 1.01
C ASP A 254 26.11 -25.56 0.32
N ASP A 255 25.14 -25.02 1.06
CA ASP A 255 23.96 -24.38 0.48
C ASP A 255 24.32 -23.09 -0.29
N TRP A 256 25.25 -22.30 0.25
CA TRP A 256 25.79 -21.13 -0.45
C TRP A 256 26.55 -21.50 -1.73
N LEU A 257 27.36 -22.58 -1.70
CA LEU A 257 28.03 -23.10 -2.89
C LEU A 257 27.02 -23.58 -3.94
N GLU A 258 25.97 -24.29 -3.53
CA GLU A 258 24.94 -24.75 -4.45
C GLU A 258 24.19 -23.58 -5.10
N GLU A 259 23.81 -22.57 -4.33
CA GLU A 259 23.14 -21.39 -4.86
C GLU A 259 24.00 -20.68 -5.92
N ASN A 260 25.28 -20.44 -5.63
CA ASN A 260 26.18 -19.80 -6.58
C ASN A 260 26.41 -20.65 -7.84
N LEU A 261 26.47 -21.97 -7.72
CA LEU A 261 26.52 -22.84 -8.89
C LEU A 261 25.25 -22.72 -9.73
N ARG A 262 24.05 -22.62 -9.12
CA ARG A 262 22.81 -22.34 -9.86
C ARG A 262 22.85 -20.98 -10.59
N ILE A 263 23.51 -19.98 -10.02
CA ILE A 263 23.72 -18.66 -10.65
C ILE A 263 24.69 -18.79 -11.84
N ILE A 264 25.84 -19.47 -11.67
CA ILE A 264 26.84 -19.67 -12.73
C ILE A 264 26.29 -20.47 -13.91
N HIS A 265 25.46 -21.48 -13.62
CA HIS A 265 24.74 -22.23 -14.64
C HIS A 265 23.69 -21.39 -15.39
N GLY A 266 23.38 -20.18 -14.91
CA GLY A 266 22.37 -19.28 -15.46
C GLY A 266 20.93 -19.70 -15.15
N LEU A 267 20.72 -20.61 -14.19
CA LEU A 267 19.38 -21.13 -13.87
C LEU A 267 18.50 -20.07 -13.21
N ARG A 268 19.08 -19.20 -12.37
CA ARG A 268 18.35 -18.08 -11.75
C ARG A 268 17.93 -17.01 -12.76
N GLU A 269 18.75 -16.73 -13.77
CA GLU A 269 18.38 -15.81 -14.85
C GLU A 269 17.28 -16.42 -15.73
N LYS A 270 17.38 -17.73 -16.02
CA LYS A 270 16.33 -18.47 -16.72
C LYS A 270 15.00 -18.46 -15.95
N GLU A 271 15.03 -18.67 -14.64
CA GLU A 271 13.85 -18.62 -13.77
C GLU A 271 13.13 -17.25 -13.88
N LYS A 272 13.87 -16.13 -13.82
CA LYS A 272 13.33 -14.78 -14.01
C LYS A 272 12.74 -14.57 -15.42
N PHE A 273 13.40 -15.12 -16.44
CA PHE A 273 12.89 -15.09 -17.81
C PHE A 273 11.59 -15.90 -17.95
N ASP A 274 11.55 -17.13 -17.42
CA ASP A 274 10.38 -18.01 -17.47
C ASP A 274 9.20 -17.40 -16.70
N PHE A 275 9.43 -16.74 -15.56
CA PHE A 275 8.42 -15.94 -14.87
C PHE A 275 7.84 -14.86 -15.77
N THR A 276 8.69 -14.12 -16.49
CA THR A 276 8.27 -13.09 -17.45
C THR A 276 7.42 -13.67 -18.60
N ILE A 277 7.68 -14.92 -19.00
CA ILE A 277 6.86 -15.64 -19.99
C ILE A 277 5.50 -16.03 -19.40
N MET A 278 5.46 -16.51 -18.16
CA MET A 278 4.21 -16.84 -17.47
C MET A 278 3.30 -15.61 -17.29
N GLN A 279 3.87 -14.41 -17.15
CA GLN A 279 3.11 -13.15 -17.10
C GLN A 279 2.34 -12.83 -18.41
N ARG A 280 2.47 -13.60 -19.48
CA ARG A 280 1.68 -13.41 -20.72
C ARG A 280 0.23 -13.90 -20.63
N THR A 281 -0.09 -14.74 -19.64
CA THR A 281 -1.42 -15.34 -19.46
C THR A 281 -2.19 -14.77 -18.27
N SER A 282 -1.49 -14.12 -17.33
CA SER A 282 -2.06 -13.59 -16.10
C SER A 282 -2.93 -12.37 -16.35
N ARG A 283 -4.17 -12.38 -15.84
CA ARG A 283 -5.04 -11.20 -15.82
C ARG A 283 -4.77 -10.35 -14.59
N ILE A 284 -5.15 -9.07 -14.66
CA ILE A 284 -5.21 -8.23 -13.47
C ILE A 284 -6.34 -8.76 -12.56
N PRO A 285 -6.06 -9.09 -11.29
CA PRO A 285 -7.07 -9.63 -10.38
C PRO A 285 -8.13 -8.57 -10.08
N PHE A 286 -9.40 -8.98 -10.06
CA PHE A 286 -10.48 -8.15 -9.57
C PHE A 286 -10.34 -7.96 -8.05
N LYS A 287 -10.20 -6.70 -7.61
CA LYS A 287 -10.03 -6.33 -6.20
C LYS A 287 -11.32 -5.91 -5.50
N GLY A 288 -12.47 -6.10 -6.16
CA GLY A 288 -13.76 -5.60 -5.69
C GLY A 288 -14.06 -4.15 -6.09
N TYR A 289 -15.32 -3.74 -5.95
CA TYR A 289 -15.73 -2.34 -6.08
C TYR A 289 -15.39 -1.57 -4.80
N ASP A 290 -15.89 -2.04 -3.66
CA ASP A 290 -15.40 -1.63 -2.34
C ASP A 290 -14.22 -2.52 -1.94
N MET A 291 -13.00 -2.01 -2.16
CA MET A 291 -11.76 -2.77 -2.04
C MET A 291 -11.45 -3.17 -0.59
N ASP A 292 -11.75 -2.30 0.39
CA ASP A 292 -11.54 -2.60 1.81
C ASP A 292 -12.44 -3.76 2.25
N ARG A 293 -13.71 -3.71 1.87
CA ARG A 293 -14.66 -4.81 2.13
C ARG A 293 -14.23 -6.10 1.46
N PHE A 294 -13.77 -6.05 0.22
CA PHE A 294 -13.32 -7.24 -0.51
C PHE A 294 -12.10 -7.88 0.16
N LEU A 295 -11.09 -7.08 0.53
CA LEU A 295 -9.87 -7.56 1.18
C LEU A 295 -10.16 -8.14 2.56
N ALA A 296 -10.99 -7.48 3.37
CA ALA A 296 -11.42 -7.99 4.66
C ALA A 296 -12.20 -9.31 4.51
N GLN A 297 -13.13 -9.37 3.55
CA GLN A 297 -13.89 -10.59 3.29
C GLN A 297 -13.01 -11.75 2.79
N GLN A 298 -11.97 -11.47 2.01
CA GLN A 298 -10.99 -12.48 1.60
C GLN A 298 -10.23 -13.06 2.81
N LYS A 299 -10.00 -12.24 3.85
CA LYS A 299 -9.39 -12.68 5.11
C LYS A 299 -10.38 -13.35 6.08
N GLY A 300 -11.69 -13.29 5.80
CA GLY A 300 -12.74 -13.86 6.66
C GLY A 300 -13.13 -13.00 7.88
N THR A 301 -12.65 -11.77 8.00
CA THR A 301 -12.83 -10.92 9.19
C THR A 301 -14.22 -10.29 9.38
N PRO A 302 -15.00 -9.95 8.33
CA PRO A 302 -16.33 -9.36 8.53
C PRO A 302 -17.32 -10.31 9.18
N TYR A 303 -18.34 -9.76 9.85
CA TYR A 303 -19.40 -10.57 10.46
C TYR A 303 -20.07 -11.51 9.43
N GLY A 304 -20.07 -12.81 9.72
CA GLY A 304 -20.62 -13.85 8.85
C GLY A 304 -19.76 -14.22 7.63
N ALA A 305 -18.56 -13.65 7.48
CA ALA A 305 -17.62 -14.00 6.40
C ALA A 305 -16.69 -15.17 6.76
N GLN A 306 -16.59 -15.52 8.06
CA GLN A 306 -15.74 -16.59 8.55
C GLN A 306 -16.00 -17.89 7.77
N GLN A 307 -14.95 -18.41 7.15
CA GLN A 307 -14.98 -19.71 6.49
C GLN A 307 -14.48 -20.76 7.47
N LEU A 308 -15.08 -21.95 7.39
CA LEU A 308 -14.53 -23.12 8.06
C LEU A 308 -13.32 -23.64 7.27
N PRO A 309 -12.27 -24.13 7.95
CA PRO A 309 -11.18 -24.83 7.28
C PRO A 309 -11.72 -25.99 6.41
N PRO A 310 -11.07 -26.31 5.27
CA PRO A 310 -11.43 -27.48 4.47
C PRO A 310 -11.36 -28.76 5.30
N LEU A 311 -12.37 -29.62 5.18
CA LEU A 311 -12.38 -30.92 5.88
C LEU A 311 -11.25 -31.81 5.34
N MET A 312 -10.30 -32.17 6.20
CA MET A 312 -9.20 -33.07 5.88
C MET A 312 -9.59 -34.53 6.18
N ALA A 313 -9.26 -35.45 5.27
CA ALA A 313 -9.46 -36.88 5.49
C ALA A 313 -8.50 -37.37 6.59
N SER A 314 -9.00 -38.17 7.53
CA SER A 314 -8.17 -38.63 8.64
C SER A 314 -7.12 -39.64 8.19
N SER A 315 -5.85 -39.41 8.52
CA SER A 315 -4.78 -40.40 8.32
C SER A 315 -5.00 -41.65 9.18
N SER A 316 -4.32 -42.74 8.80
CA SER A 316 -4.36 -43.97 9.59
C SER A 316 -3.71 -43.75 10.96
N MET A 317 -4.14 -44.49 11.99
CA MET A 317 -3.55 -44.38 13.33
C MET A 317 -2.05 -44.68 13.31
N GLU A 318 -1.62 -45.65 12.49
CA GLU A 318 -0.22 -46.01 12.33
C GLU A 318 0.61 -44.86 11.75
N GLU A 319 0.08 -44.19 10.72
CA GLU A 319 0.73 -43.03 10.10
C GLU A 319 0.88 -41.87 11.09
N ALA A 320 -0.21 -41.51 11.78
CA ALA A 320 -0.18 -40.45 12.78
C ALA A 320 0.80 -40.75 13.94
N GLN A 321 0.82 -42.00 14.42
CA GLN A 321 1.72 -42.42 15.48
C GLN A 321 3.19 -42.47 15.01
N ARG A 322 3.46 -42.86 13.77
CA ARG A 322 4.81 -42.81 13.19
C ARG A 322 5.31 -41.37 13.07
N THR A 323 4.49 -40.45 12.59
CA THR A 323 4.84 -39.02 12.51
C THR A 323 5.19 -38.43 13.88
N LEU A 324 4.49 -38.86 14.94
CA LEU A 324 4.81 -38.46 16.30
C LEU A 324 6.13 -39.08 16.81
N ARG A 325 6.29 -40.39 16.67
CA ARG A 325 7.38 -41.16 17.30
C ARG A 325 8.70 -41.14 16.53
N GLU A 326 8.64 -41.26 15.21
CA GLU A 326 9.80 -41.42 14.32
C GLU A 326 10.16 -40.12 13.59
N GLY A 327 9.26 -39.12 13.65
CA GLY A 327 9.38 -37.86 12.93
C GLY A 327 8.93 -37.92 11.47
N GLU A 328 8.74 -36.75 10.88
CA GLU A 328 8.41 -36.64 9.45
C GLU A 328 9.61 -37.11 8.62
N LYS A 329 9.38 -38.04 7.70
CA LYS A 329 10.38 -38.34 6.66
C LYS A 329 10.50 -37.11 5.78
N GLY A 330 11.65 -36.44 5.80
CA GLY A 330 11.89 -35.32 4.89
C GLY A 330 11.81 -35.76 3.43
N GLU A 331 11.61 -34.82 2.50
CA GLU A 331 11.51 -35.07 1.05
C GLU A 331 12.73 -35.82 0.46
N LYS A 332 13.88 -35.79 1.17
CA LYS A 332 15.11 -36.52 0.82
C LYS A 332 15.16 -37.97 1.34
N GLY A 333 14.10 -38.45 1.99
CA GLY A 333 14.04 -39.81 2.54
C GLY A 333 14.93 -40.06 3.76
N GLU A 334 15.57 -39.02 4.31
CA GLU A 334 16.37 -39.11 5.52
C GLU A 334 15.46 -39.11 6.75
N GLN A 335 15.63 -40.14 7.60
CA GLN A 335 15.00 -40.19 8.91
C GLN A 335 15.80 -39.28 9.85
N THR A 336 15.22 -38.15 10.24
CA THR A 336 15.77 -37.32 11.32
C THR A 336 15.52 -38.04 12.65
N THR A 337 16.54 -38.70 13.17
CA THR A 337 16.47 -39.30 14.51
C THR A 337 16.42 -38.18 15.54
N ARG A 338 15.27 -38.05 16.23
CA ARG A 338 15.00 -37.01 17.24
C ARG A 338 15.71 -37.24 18.57
N ILE A 339 16.22 -38.46 18.77
CA ILE A 339 16.91 -38.90 19.99
C ILE A 339 18.42 -38.90 19.71
N PRO A 340 19.27 -38.43 20.64
CA PRO A 340 20.72 -38.45 20.49
C PRO A 340 21.27 -39.83 20.12
N LEU A 341 22.36 -39.83 19.37
CA LEU A 341 23.01 -41.05 18.86
C LEU A 341 23.42 -42.01 20.00
N PHE A 342 23.96 -41.46 21.10
CA PHE A 342 24.35 -42.26 22.27
C PHE A 342 23.16 -43.00 22.86
N GLU A 343 22.07 -42.28 23.12
CA GLU A 343 20.89 -42.83 23.78
C GLU A 343 20.16 -43.83 22.88
N SER A 344 19.96 -43.51 21.61
CA SER A 344 19.34 -44.42 20.65
C SER A 344 20.12 -45.74 20.46
N ILE A 345 21.45 -45.67 20.39
CA ILE A 345 22.30 -46.86 20.30
C ILE A 345 22.29 -47.64 21.62
N SER A 346 22.36 -46.96 22.76
CA SER A 346 22.33 -47.62 24.07
C SER A 346 21.02 -48.39 24.27
N GLN A 347 19.87 -47.77 24.04
CA GLN A 347 18.56 -48.40 24.15
C GLN A 347 18.43 -49.59 23.20
N LYS A 348 18.88 -49.43 21.94
CA LYS A 348 18.88 -50.52 20.95
C LYS A 348 19.79 -51.67 21.36
N ALA A 349 20.97 -51.39 21.90
CA ALA A 349 21.92 -52.40 22.37
C ALA A 349 21.35 -53.17 23.56
N PHE A 350 20.83 -52.50 24.60
CA PHE A 350 20.20 -53.16 25.74
C PHE A 350 18.95 -53.99 25.33
N ALA A 351 18.09 -53.45 24.48
CA ALA A 351 16.90 -54.16 23.99
C ALA A 351 17.29 -55.37 23.12
N ARG A 352 18.26 -55.21 22.21
CA ARG A 352 18.75 -56.28 21.34
C ARG A 352 19.48 -57.36 22.13
N ASN A 353 20.25 -57.00 23.15
CA ASN A 353 20.99 -57.93 24.00
C ASN A 353 20.08 -59.04 24.56
N THR A 354 18.86 -58.68 24.94
CA THR A 354 17.82 -59.60 25.46
C THR A 354 17.40 -60.69 24.47
N VAL A 355 17.50 -60.41 23.16
CA VAL A 355 17.13 -61.31 22.06
C VAL A 355 18.32 -61.66 21.17
N SER A 356 19.53 -61.35 21.61
CA SER A 356 20.76 -61.57 20.84
C SER A 356 21.23 -63.01 21.01
N ASP A 357 21.83 -63.57 19.95
CA ASP A 357 22.38 -64.93 19.99
C ASP A 357 23.57 -65.04 20.96
N GLN A 358 24.25 -63.93 21.27
CA GLN A 358 25.38 -63.85 22.21
C GLN A 358 25.26 -62.62 23.11
N PRO A 359 24.55 -62.70 24.25
CA PRO A 359 24.36 -61.56 25.12
C PRO A 359 25.63 -61.21 25.90
N GLY A 360 26.02 -59.93 25.86
CA GLY A 360 27.08 -59.35 26.69
C GLY A 360 26.51 -58.75 27.98
N MET A 361 27.29 -58.77 29.07
CA MET A 361 26.91 -58.14 30.35
C MET A 361 28.06 -57.24 30.86
N GLY A 362 27.72 -56.25 31.69
CA GLY A 362 28.70 -55.36 32.31
C GLY A 362 29.56 -54.58 31.30
N GLU A 363 30.87 -54.71 31.39
CA GLU A 363 31.83 -54.00 30.54
C GLU A 363 31.77 -54.43 29.07
N ALA A 364 31.49 -55.72 28.78
CA ALA A 364 31.43 -56.21 27.40
C ALA A 364 30.31 -55.55 26.59
N LEU A 365 29.13 -55.35 27.20
CA LEU A 365 28.01 -54.63 26.59
C LEU A 365 28.30 -53.12 26.46
N THR A 366 28.99 -52.56 27.45
CA THR A 366 29.41 -51.14 27.41
C THR A 366 30.40 -50.90 26.26
N GLN A 367 31.35 -51.82 26.07
CA GLN A 367 32.32 -51.78 25.00
C GLN A 367 31.65 -51.94 23.62
N GLU A 368 30.67 -52.84 23.48
CA GLU A 368 29.85 -52.97 22.26
C GLU A 368 29.14 -51.66 21.90
N ILE A 369 28.54 -50.97 22.90
CA ILE A 369 27.89 -49.67 22.71
C ILE A 369 28.90 -48.62 22.23
N VAL A 370 30.06 -48.50 22.90
CA VAL A 370 31.10 -47.52 22.56
C VAL A 370 31.67 -47.78 21.17
N ASP A 371 31.94 -49.03 20.81
CA ASP A 371 32.46 -49.40 19.49
C ASP A 371 31.43 -49.15 18.40
N THR A 372 30.15 -49.42 18.67
CA THR A 372 29.05 -49.11 17.74
C THR A 372 28.92 -47.60 17.52
N ILE A 373 29.01 -46.77 18.56
CA ILE A 373 28.97 -45.30 18.44
C ILE A 373 30.15 -44.77 17.64
N ARG A 374 31.37 -45.28 17.87
CA ARG A 374 32.55 -44.87 17.11
C ARG A 374 32.40 -45.25 15.63
N ALA A 375 31.91 -46.46 15.36
CA ALA A 375 31.67 -46.93 14.01
C ALA A 375 30.58 -46.09 13.31
N THR A 376 29.46 -45.79 13.97
CA THR A 376 28.37 -45.00 13.35
C THR A 376 28.83 -43.59 13.02
N LYS A 377 29.53 -42.89 13.94
CA LYS A 377 30.10 -41.57 13.65
C LYS A 377 31.04 -41.59 12.44
N ALA A 378 31.94 -42.56 12.36
CA ALA A 378 32.85 -42.69 11.22
C ALA A 378 32.09 -42.95 9.90
N THR A 379 31.06 -43.80 9.93
CA THR A 379 30.24 -44.08 8.74
C THR A 379 29.41 -42.88 8.29
N GLU A 380 28.87 -42.08 9.21
CA GLU A 380 28.12 -40.86 8.88
C GLU A 380 29.02 -39.80 8.24
N GLU A 381 30.23 -39.59 8.79
CA GLU A 381 31.21 -38.67 8.20
C GLU A 381 31.63 -39.10 6.78
N GLU A 382 31.83 -40.39 6.55
CA GLU A 382 32.17 -40.91 5.23
C GLU A 382 31.00 -40.78 4.25
N LYS A 383 29.77 -41.12 4.69
CA LYS A 383 28.55 -40.94 3.89
C LYS A 383 28.37 -39.49 3.48
N HIS A 384 28.54 -38.54 4.42
CA HIS A 384 28.44 -37.11 4.14
C HIS A 384 29.47 -36.65 3.10
N LYS A 385 30.72 -37.11 3.19
CA LYS A 385 31.76 -36.81 2.19
C LYS A 385 31.40 -37.36 0.81
N GLN A 386 30.84 -38.57 0.74
CA GLN A 386 30.40 -39.18 -0.51
C GLN A 386 29.20 -38.43 -1.12
N GLU A 387 28.22 -38.05 -0.30
CA GLU A 387 27.06 -37.26 -0.71
C GLU A 387 27.47 -35.88 -1.22
N ARG A 388 28.38 -35.20 -0.51
CA ARG A 388 28.97 -33.93 -0.94
C ARG A 388 29.70 -34.07 -2.28
N ALA A 389 30.47 -35.15 -2.45
CA ALA A 389 31.14 -35.44 -3.71
C ALA A 389 30.15 -35.69 -4.86
N GLN A 390 29.02 -36.34 -4.61
CA GLN A 390 27.96 -36.52 -5.60
C GLN A 390 27.20 -35.22 -5.91
N ARG A 391 26.87 -34.41 -4.88
CA ARG A 391 26.15 -33.13 -4.99
C ARG A 391 26.91 -32.11 -5.83
N PHE A 392 28.23 -32.04 -5.65
CA PHE A 392 29.09 -31.05 -6.32
C PHE A 392 29.98 -31.63 -7.41
N GLY A 393 29.99 -32.95 -7.62
CA GLY A 393 30.88 -33.61 -8.59
C GLY A 393 32.36 -33.48 -8.20
N ILE A 394 32.67 -33.57 -6.90
CA ILE A 394 34.04 -33.45 -6.38
C ILE A 394 34.79 -34.77 -6.61
N GLY A 395 36.05 -34.66 -7.05
CA GLY A 395 36.90 -35.79 -7.36
C GLY A 395 37.15 -35.93 -8.86
N ARG A 396 38.15 -36.74 -9.21
CA ARG A 396 38.60 -36.90 -10.61
C ARG A 396 37.64 -37.73 -11.45
N GLN A 397 37.53 -37.38 -12.74
CA GLN A 397 36.84 -38.19 -13.74
C GLN A 397 37.81 -39.20 -14.38
N GLY A 398 37.54 -40.50 -14.20
CA GLY A 398 38.39 -41.57 -14.73
C GLY A 398 39.72 -41.77 -13.97
N ALA A 399 40.67 -42.48 -14.58
CA ALA A 399 41.98 -42.73 -13.98
C ALA A 399 42.86 -41.47 -13.99
N LEU A 400 43.78 -41.33 -13.02
CA LEU A 400 44.71 -40.18 -12.93
C LEU A 400 45.68 -40.12 -14.12
N VAL A 401 46.11 -41.27 -14.62
CA VAL A 401 47.04 -41.39 -15.76
C VAL A 401 46.23 -41.82 -16.97
N GLN A 402 45.66 -40.85 -17.68
CA GLN A 402 45.08 -41.03 -19.01
C GLN A 402 46.06 -40.53 -20.07
N ASP A 403 45.99 -41.08 -21.28
CA ASP A 403 46.87 -40.68 -22.39
C ASP A 403 46.80 -39.18 -22.73
N GLY A 404 45.68 -38.52 -22.38
CA GLY A 404 45.48 -37.07 -22.54
C GLY A 404 45.79 -36.21 -21.31
N GLY A 405 46.40 -36.78 -20.27
CA GLY A 405 46.76 -36.11 -19.01
C GLY A 405 45.69 -36.18 -17.91
N PRO A 406 46.07 -35.83 -16.66
CA PRO A 406 45.20 -35.89 -15.47
C PRO A 406 44.07 -34.85 -15.48
N ASP A 407 44.22 -33.76 -16.24
CA ASP A 407 43.24 -32.66 -16.32
C ASP A 407 42.07 -32.95 -17.26
N LYS A 408 42.04 -34.11 -17.92
CA LYS A 408 40.95 -34.44 -18.84
C LYS A 408 39.63 -34.58 -18.07
N ARG A 409 38.68 -33.69 -18.37
CA ARG A 409 37.40 -33.58 -17.65
C ARG A 409 36.28 -33.16 -18.59
N ILE A 410 35.09 -33.70 -18.43
CA ILE A 410 33.90 -33.40 -19.24
C ILE A 410 32.90 -32.63 -18.37
N LEU A 411 32.56 -31.42 -18.81
CA LEU A 411 31.53 -30.59 -18.18
C LEU A 411 30.23 -30.74 -18.97
N LYS A 412 29.16 -31.22 -18.30
CA LYS A 412 27.82 -31.28 -18.90
C LYS A 412 27.04 -30.02 -18.54
N LYS A 413 26.04 -29.68 -19.36
CA LYS A 413 25.19 -28.51 -19.14
C LYS A 413 24.39 -28.67 -17.84
N HIS A 414 24.45 -27.67 -16.96
CA HIS A 414 23.74 -27.62 -15.68
C HIS A 414 24.06 -28.79 -14.72
N THR A 415 25.28 -29.32 -14.77
CA THR A 415 25.77 -30.32 -13.81
C THR A 415 26.92 -29.73 -13.00
N ASN A 416 26.91 -29.95 -11.69
CA ASN A 416 28.00 -29.52 -10.81
C ASN A 416 29.24 -30.39 -11.04
N ASP A 417 30.41 -29.77 -10.99
CA ASP A 417 31.71 -30.42 -11.11
C ASP A 417 32.74 -29.57 -10.35
N GLU A 418 33.72 -30.22 -9.72
CA GLU A 418 34.79 -29.57 -8.94
C GLU A 418 35.47 -28.43 -9.71
N ARG A 419 35.71 -28.59 -11.02
CA ARG A 419 36.37 -27.54 -11.81
C ARG A 419 35.56 -26.25 -11.85
N LEU A 420 34.23 -26.36 -11.91
CA LEU A 420 33.35 -25.19 -11.92
C LEU A 420 33.27 -24.55 -10.53
N LEU A 421 33.25 -25.37 -9.48
CA LEU A 421 33.30 -24.90 -8.09
C LEU A 421 34.58 -24.11 -7.82
N ASP A 422 35.74 -24.65 -8.19
CA ASP A 422 37.02 -24.00 -7.96
C ASP A 422 37.17 -22.74 -8.82
N ALA A 423 36.72 -22.78 -10.08
CA ALA A 423 36.71 -21.60 -10.95
C ALA A 423 35.79 -20.49 -10.43
N MET A 424 34.67 -20.84 -9.80
CA MET A 424 33.77 -19.90 -9.13
C MET A 424 34.44 -19.23 -7.93
N LEU A 425 35.04 -20.02 -7.05
CA LEU A 425 35.75 -19.50 -5.88
C LEU A 425 36.95 -18.64 -6.31
N PHE A 426 37.66 -19.07 -7.35
CA PHE A 426 38.74 -18.29 -7.94
C PHE A 426 38.26 -16.97 -8.53
N SER A 427 37.11 -16.94 -9.22
CA SER A 427 36.59 -15.70 -9.80
C SER A 427 36.09 -14.69 -8.75
N SER A 428 35.62 -15.17 -7.60
CA SER A 428 35.22 -14.32 -6.48
C SER A 428 36.42 -13.77 -5.70
N ASP A 429 37.40 -14.62 -5.38
CA ASP A 429 38.52 -14.30 -4.49
C ASP A 429 39.89 -14.73 -5.05
N ALA A 430 40.26 -14.26 -6.25
CA ALA A 430 41.54 -14.64 -6.90
C ALA A 430 42.79 -14.17 -6.11
N TYR A 431 42.97 -12.85 -5.99
CA TYR A 431 44.07 -12.21 -5.25
C TYR A 431 43.54 -11.28 -4.15
N ARG A 432 42.27 -11.42 -3.82
CA ARG A 432 41.59 -10.59 -2.82
C ARG A 432 42.21 -10.84 -1.45
N LYS A 433 42.70 -9.78 -0.82
CA LYS A 433 43.27 -9.75 0.55
C LYS A 433 42.18 -9.56 1.58
N THR A 434 41.20 -8.70 1.29
CA THR A 434 40.05 -8.39 2.17
C THR A 434 38.78 -8.19 1.35
N SER A 435 37.61 -8.36 1.97
CA SER A 435 36.31 -8.07 1.33
C SER A 435 36.17 -6.61 0.86
N THR A 436 36.95 -5.69 1.44
CA THR A 436 36.91 -4.25 1.15
C THR A 436 37.97 -3.80 0.14
N ASP A 437 38.68 -4.73 -0.52
CA ASP A 437 39.80 -4.39 -1.40
C ASP A 437 39.41 -3.41 -2.51
N GLU A 438 38.22 -3.53 -3.07
CA GLU A 438 37.71 -2.64 -4.13
C GLU A 438 37.03 -1.37 -3.61
N HIS A 439 37.00 -1.14 -2.29
CA HIS A 439 36.34 0.01 -1.68
C HIS A 439 37.10 1.34 -1.85
N TRP A 440 38.24 1.30 -2.56
CA TRP A 440 38.84 2.52 -3.11
C TRP A 440 37.90 3.17 -4.14
N ASN A 441 37.08 2.37 -4.84
CA ASN A 441 36.02 2.86 -5.71
C ASN A 441 34.77 3.20 -4.86
N PRO A 442 34.32 4.47 -4.83
CA PRO A 442 33.19 4.88 -3.99
C PRO A 442 31.88 4.20 -4.38
N TYR A 443 31.67 3.87 -5.66
CA TYR A 443 30.45 3.20 -6.12
C TYR A 443 30.38 1.75 -5.65
N VAL A 444 31.52 1.06 -5.58
CA VAL A 444 31.62 -0.30 -5.02
C VAL A 444 31.53 -0.27 -3.50
N ARG A 445 32.18 0.71 -2.86
CA ARG A 445 32.13 0.89 -1.41
C ARG A 445 30.72 1.15 -0.89
N GLN A 446 29.87 1.83 -1.66
CA GLN A 446 28.50 2.16 -1.27
C GLN A 446 27.49 1.05 -1.55
N ASP A 447 27.89 -0.01 -2.26
CA ASP A 447 27.02 -1.11 -2.66
C ASP A 447 26.52 -1.91 -1.45
N THR A 448 25.21 -2.11 -1.37
CA THR A 448 24.55 -2.80 -0.25
C THR A 448 24.25 -4.27 -0.56
N SER A 449 24.68 -4.80 -1.71
CA SER A 449 24.45 -6.19 -2.13
C SER A 449 24.99 -7.25 -1.14
N GLN A 450 26.12 -6.98 -0.49
CA GLN A 450 26.73 -7.83 0.54
C GLN A 450 26.29 -7.47 1.98
N GLY A 451 25.30 -6.59 2.10
CA GLY A 451 24.82 -6.01 3.36
C GLY A 451 25.50 -4.69 3.73
N VAL A 452 24.92 -3.99 4.71
CA VAL A 452 25.29 -2.60 5.06
C VAL A 452 26.46 -2.47 6.06
N GLY A 453 27.01 -3.59 6.55
CA GLY A 453 27.94 -3.60 7.68
C GLY A 453 29.23 -2.81 7.46
N HIS A 454 29.72 -2.75 6.22
CA HIS A 454 30.95 -2.02 5.85
C HIS A 454 30.76 -0.49 5.77
N LEU A 455 29.51 0.00 5.85
CA LEU A 455 29.17 1.42 5.88
C LEU A 455 28.93 1.96 7.30
N LEU A 456 28.69 1.06 8.27
CA LEU A 456 28.44 1.40 9.66
C LEU A 456 29.77 1.66 10.40
N ASN A 457 30.24 2.89 10.32
CA ASN A 457 31.54 3.28 10.90
C ASN A 457 31.45 3.71 12.37
N THR A 458 30.29 4.20 12.82
CA THR A 458 30.11 4.76 14.17
C THR A 458 29.03 4.00 14.94
N LYS A 459 29.19 3.94 16.27
CA LYS A 459 28.15 3.38 17.15
C LYS A 459 26.83 4.17 17.06
N PHE A 460 26.90 5.45 16.74
CA PHE A 460 25.73 6.29 16.55
C PHE A 460 24.90 5.84 15.32
N ASP A 461 25.54 5.56 14.19
CA ASP A 461 24.82 5.03 13.01
C ASP A 461 24.26 3.64 13.27
N LEU A 462 24.97 2.80 14.03
CA LEU A 462 24.47 1.49 14.44
C LEU A 462 23.24 1.60 15.37
N ALA A 463 23.30 2.45 16.39
CA ALA A 463 22.16 2.71 17.29
C ALA A 463 20.97 3.34 16.54
N ARG A 464 21.24 4.25 15.60
CA ARG A 464 20.21 4.84 14.73
C ARG A 464 19.58 3.79 13.82
N ARG A 465 20.38 2.87 13.27
CA ARG A 465 19.89 1.74 12.47
C ARG A 465 18.99 0.84 13.31
N GLU A 466 19.44 0.46 14.51
CA GLU A 466 18.64 -0.35 15.44
C GLU A 466 17.31 0.33 15.79
N ASP A 467 17.33 1.62 16.12
CA ASP A 467 16.12 2.41 16.43
C ASP A 467 15.14 2.45 15.25
N ARG A 468 15.63 2.70 14.03
CA ARG A 468 14.77 2.74 12.83
C ARG A 468 14.20 1.36 12.49
N LEU A 469 15.03 0.31 12.55
CA LEU A 469 14.57 -1.06 12.30
C LEU A 469 13.57 -1.52 13.37
N ALA A 470 13.78 -1.17 14.64
CA ALA A 470 12.84 -1.45 15.72
C ALA A 470 11.49 -0.74 15.53
N LYS A 471 11.49 0.46 14.94
CA LYS A 471 10.28 1.19 14.52
C LYS A 471 9.64 0.67 13.23
N GLY A 472 10.28 -0.29 12.54
CA GLY A 472 9.85 -0.78 11.23
C GLY A 472 10.05 0.22 10.09
N GLU A 473 10.88 1.25 10.29
CA GLU A 473 11.26 2.20 9.25
C GLU A 473 12.42 1.68 8.40
N GLN A 474 12.56 2.22 7.19
CA GLN A 474 13.72 1.93 6.33
C GLN A 474 15.03 2.41 6.99
N ASP A 475 16.07 1.57 6.94
CA ASP A 475 17.44 1.94 7.34
C ASP A 475 17.98 3.03 6.41
N LEU A 476 18.59 4.08 6.98
CA LEU A 476 19.20 5.14 6.19
C LEU A 476 20.46 4.65 5.46
N THR A 477 21.12 3.62 5.99
CA THR A 477 22.34 3.05 5.40
C THR A 477 22.04 2.33 4.09
N GLU A 478 20.85 1.73 3.95
CA GLU A 478 20.40 1.11 2.70
C GLU A 478 20.25 2.13 1.55
N ARG A 479 20.07 3.42 1.88
CA ARG A 479 19.94 4.50 0.89
C ARG A 479 21.26 4.95 0.28
N SER A 480 22.40 4.33 0.64
CA SER A 480 23.67 4.56 -0.05
C SER A 480 23.60 4.17 -1.52
N VAL A 481 22.81 3.14 -1.86
CA VAL A 481 22.44 2.79 -3.23
C VAL A 481 21.06 3.34 -3.53
N MET A 482 20.96 4.28 -4.47
CA MET A 482 19.68 4.78 -4.96
C MET A 482 19.03 3.75 -5.90
N HIS A 483 18.06 2.99 -5.39
CA HIS A 483 17.25 2.08 -6.20
C HIS A 483 15.93 2.75 -6.64
N PHE A 484 15.87 3.23 -7.89
CA PHE A 484 14.67 3.88 -8.45
C PHE A 484 13.52 2.92 -8.81
N GLY A 485 13.78 1.61 -8.85
CA GLY A 485 12.83 0.62 -9.36
C GLY A 485 12.49 0.82 -10.85
N VAL A 486 11.37 0.23 -11.28
CA VAL A 486 10.83 0.40 -12.63
C VAL A 486 9.65 1.38 -12.58
N PRO A 487 9.65 2.47 -13.37
CA PRO A 487 8.53 3.41 -13.40
C PRO A 487 7.20 2.75 -13.76
N ILE A 488 6.09 3.21 -13.16
CA ILE A 488 4.75 2.64 -13.40
C ILE A 488 4.38 2.63 -14.88
N GLN A 489 4.73 3.68 -15.63
CA GLN A 489 4.52 3.74 -17.09
C GLN A 489 5.15 2.55 -17.81
N GLN A 490 6.40 2.19 -17.45
CA GLN A 490 7.09 1.04 -18.01
C GLN A 490 6.43 -0.28 -17.60
N THR A 491 6.03 -0.43 -16.33
CA THR A 491 5.32 -1.64 -15.90
C THR A 491 3.99 -1.84 -16.65
N MET A 492 3.26 -0.75 -16.94
CA MET A 492 2.01 -0.79 -17.71
C MET A 492 2.27 -1.12 -19.18
N ASP A 493 3.28 -0.52 -19.79
CA ASP A 493 3.64 -0.79 -21.19
C ASP A 493 4.14 -2.23 -21.38
N GLU A 494 4.98 -2.74 -20.47
CA GLU A 494 5.41 -4.14 -20.48
C GLU A 494 4.22 -5.10 -20.32
N PHE A 495 3.27 -4.79 -19.43
CA PHE A 495 2.06 -5.59 -19.26
C PHE A 495 1.21 -5.61 -20.54
N VAL A 496 0.94 -4.44 -21.12
CA VAL A 496 0.13 -4.30 -22.35
C VAL A 496 0.81 -4.96 -23.55
N PHE A 497 2.14 -4.85 -23.66
CA PHE A 497 2.94 -5.50 -24.69
C PHE A 497 2.91 -7.03 -24.58
N ARG A 498 3.11 -7.58 -23.37
CA ARG A 498 3.06 -9.04 -23.12
C ARG A 498 1.70 -9.64 -23.49
N HIS A 499 0.62 -8.88 -23.31
CA HIS A 499 -0.75 -9.29 -23.60
C HIS A 499 -1.27 -8.80 -24.96
N ARG A 500 -0.40 -8.24 -25.82
CA ARG A 500 -0.76 -7.73 -27.16
C ARG A 500 -1.99 -6.80 -27.11
N ASN A 501 -1.79 -5.63 -26.51
CA ASN A 501 -2.81 -4.59 -26.25
C ASN A 501 -3.73 -4.86 -25.04
N ALA A 502 -3.60 -6.01 -24.36
CA ALA A 502 -4.36 -6.33 -23.14
C ALA A 502 -5.87 -6.06 -23.27
N ARG A 503 -6.49 -6.58 -24.34
CA ARG A 503 -7.89 -6.32 -24.68
C ARG A 503 -8.88 -6.71 -23.58
N GLY A 504 -8.50 -7.61 -22.67
CA GLY A 504 -9.31 -8.01 -21.52
C GLY A 504 -9.39 -6.94 -20.43
N GLU A 505 -8.39 -6.07 -20.33
CA GLU A 505 -8.21 -5.07 -19.28
C GLU A 505 -8.62 -3.67 -19.74
N ARG A 506 -8.97 -3.51 -21.02
CA ARG A 506 -9.46 -2.25 -21.61
C ARG A 506 -10.96 -2.03 -21.33
N PRO A 507 -11.41 -0.77 -21.15
CA PRO A 507 -12.84 -0.45 -21.17
C PRO A 507 -13.46 -0.78 -22.53
N LEU A 508 -14.78 -0.92 -22.60
CA LEU A 508 -15.43 -1.22 -23.88
C LEU A 508 -15.34 -0.01 -24.84
N ASP A 509 -15.35 1.22 -24.31
CA ASP A 509 -15.26 2.44 -25.13
C ASP A 509 -13.95 2.54 -25.91
N TYR A 510 -12.89 1.86 -25.46
CA TYR A 510 -11.62 1.76 -26.19
C TYR A 510 -11.83 1.23 -27.63
N PHE A 511 -12.85 0.37 -27.82
CA PHE A 511 -13.14 -0.28 -29.09
C PHE A 511 -14.17 0.46 -29.95
N LYS A 512 -14.74 1.56 -29.44
CA LYS A 512 -15.65 2.42 -30.19
C LYS A 512 -14.88 3.49 -30.98
N PRO A 513 -15.51 4.14 -31.98
CA PRO A 513 -14.85 5.21 -32.72
C PRO A 513 -14.45 6.39 -31.82
N PHE A 514 -13.19 6.84 -31.94
CA PHE A 514 -12.62 7.99 -31.24
C PHE A 514 -12.71 7.92 -29.70
N PRO A 515 -12.06 6.92 -29.06
CA PRO A 515 -12.02 6.85 -27.60
C PRO A 515 -11.32 8.09 -27.02
N ASP A 516 -11.85 8.62 -25.94
CA ASP A 516 -11.21 9.69 -25.18
C ASP A 516 -9.95 9.18 -24.45
N PHE A 517 -9.16 10.11 -23.89
CA PHE A 517 -7.93 9.72 -23.18
C PHE A 517 -8.20 8.85 -21.94
N ARG A 518 -9.39 8.93 -21.33
CA ARG A 518 -9.80 8.12 -20.18
C ARG A 518 -10.21 6.71 -20.57
N SER A 519 -10.55 6.48 -21.83
CA SER A 519 -10.82 5.17 -22.42
C SER A 519 -9.54 4.49 -22.94
N LEU A 520 -8.46 5.26 -23.12
CA LEU A 520 -7.14 4.74 -23.52
C LEU A 520 -6.30 4.14 -22.37
N ARG A 521 -6.81 4.11 -21.13
CA ARG A 521 -6.14 3.50 -19.96
C ARG A 521 -6.68 2.10 -19.66
N LEU A 522 -6.13 1.45 -18.63
CA LEU A 522 -6.60 0.15 -18.12
C LEU A 522 -7.76 0.35 -17.12
N ASN A 523 -8.57 -0.71 -16.94
CA ASN A 523 -9.69 -0.75 -15.99
C ASN A 523 -9.20 -0.87 -14.54
N ARG A 524 -8.91 0.27 -13.91
CA ARG A 524 -8.75 0.38 -12.45
C ARG A 524 -10.04 0.91 -11.81
N MET A 525 -10.30 0.49 -10.58
CA MET A 525 -11.38 1.06 -9.76
C MET A 525 -10.90 2.40 -9.17
N TYR A 526 -11.76 3.41 -9.24
CA TYR A 526 -11.53 4.73 -8.65
C TYR A 526 -12.32 4.86 -7.34
N ARG A 527 -12.18 6.01 -6.68
CA ARG A 527 -12.85 6.28 -5.39
C ARG A 527 -14.34 6.62 -5.51
N ASP A 528 -14.90 6.68 -6.72
CA ASP A 528 -16.31 7.03 -6.94
C ASP A 528 -17.29 5.92 -6.56
N VAL A 529 -16.85 4.65 -6.59
CA VAL A 529 -17.66 3.47 -6.19
C VAL A 529 -17.73 3.26 -4.67
N GLU A 530 -16.87 3.97 -3.94
CA GLU A 530 -16.79 3.89 -2.50
C GLU A 530 -18.06 4.45 -1.83
N GLY A 531 -18.59 3.73 -0.84
CA GLY A 531 -19.79 4.14 -0.09
C GLY A 531 -21.12 3.72 -0.71
N PHE A 532 -21.14 3.04 -1.87
CA PHE A 532 -22.36 2.50 -2.46
C PHE A 532 -22.48 0.99 -2.18
N SER A 533 -22.91 0.62 -0.98
CA SER A 533 -22.96 -0.79 -0.55
C SER A 533 -24.17 -1.59 -1.05
N LEU A 534 -25.10 -0.95 -1.77
CA LEU A 534 -26.22 -1.62 -2.41
C LEU A 534 -25.71 -2.66 -3.43
N MET A 535 -24.84 -2.22 -4.34
CA MET A 535 -24.08 -3.13 -5.17
C MET A 535 -22.95 -3.73 -4.33
N LYS A 536 -22.96 -5.06 -4.21
CA LYS A 536 -21.91 -5.78 -3.46
C LYS A 536 -20.63 -5.88 -4.31
N GLN A 537 -20.34 -7.07 -4.81
CA GLN A 537 -19.20 -7.31 -5.71
C GLN A 537 -19.62 -7.70 -7.11
N ARG A 538 -20.85 -8.19 -7.26
CA ARG A 538 -21.52 -8.40 -8.54
C ARG A 538 -22.80 -7.57 -8.50
N PRO A 539 -22.86 -6.42 -9.20
CA PRO A 539 -24.08 -5.62 -9.22
C PRO A 539 -25.21 -6.44 -9.86
N GLU A 540 -26.34 -6.51 -9.18
CA GLU A 540 -27.56 -7.11 -9.70
C GLU A 540 -28.16 -6.22 -10.81
N PHE A 541 -29.26 -6.68 -11.42
CA PHE A 541 -29.93 -5.94 -12.49
C PHE A 541 -30.32 -4.52 -12.01
N LEU A 542 -29.99 -3.51 -12.83
CA LEU A 542 -30.17 -2.07 -12.57
C LEU A 542 -29.37 -1.45 -11.40
N GLU A 543 -28.62 -2.22 -10.60
CA GLU A 543 -27.86 -1.65 -9.49
C GLU A 543 -26.73 -0.73 -9.96
N TRP A 544 -26.11 -1.07 -11.09
CA TRP A 544 -25.07 -0.23 -11.70
C TRP A 544 -25.66 1.10 -12.21
N GLU A 545 -26.84 1.09 -12.81
CA GLU A 545 -27.47 2.33 -13.31
C GLU A 545 -27.94 3.23 -12.18
N LEU A 546 -28.42 2.63 -11.09
CA LEU A 546 -28.71 3.36 -9.86
C LEU A 546 -27.44 3.99 -9.27
N PHE A 547 -26.32 3.26 -9.26
CA PHE A 547 -25.02 3.79 -8.86
C PHE A 547 -24.58 4.96 -9.74
N THR A 548 -24.65 4.82 -11.07
CA THR A 548 -24.31 5.89 -12.02
C THR A 548 -25.13 7.15 -11.77
N ARG A 549 -26.42 7.01 -11.46
CA ARG A 549 -27.29 8.13 -11.08
C ARG A 549 -26.89 8.76 -9.74
N TYR A 550 -26.58 7.95 -8.72
CA TYR A 550 -26.05 8.43 -7.42
C TYR A 550 -24.75 9.22 -7.59
N ARG A 551 -23.83 8.72 -8.43
CA ARG A 551 -22.59 9.43 -8.79
C ARG A 551 -22.89 10.77 -9.44
N ALA A 552 -23.83 10.82 -10.38
CA ALA A 552 -24.26 12.06 -11.03
C ALA A 552 -24.87 13.07 -10.02
N HIS A 553 -25.70 12.61 -9.08
CA HIS A 553 -26.20 13.44 -7.98
C HIS A 553 -25.06 14.05 -7.17
N HIS A 554 -24.02 13.28 -6.85
CA HIS A 554 -22.88 13.80 -6.11
C HIS A 554 -22.06 14.80 -6.95
N GLN A 555 -21.89 14.59 -8.26
CA GLN A 555 -21.25 15.60 -9.11
C GLN A 555 -22.04 16.92 -9.14
N GLN A 556 -23.37 16.84 -9.19
CA GLN A 556 -24.23 18.03 -9.08
C GLN A 556 -24.16 18.68 -7.69
N ARG A 557 -24.12 17.88 -6.62
CA ARG A 557 -23.92 18.39 -5.24
C ARG A 557 -22.62 19.18 -5.13
N ARG A 558 -21.51 18.66 -5.66
CA ARG A 558 -20.22 19.36 -5.69
C ARG A 558 -20.28 20.64 -6.53
N HIS A 559 -21.00 20.60 -7.66
CA HIS A 559 -21.24 21.80 -8.48
C HIS A 559 -21.98 22.89 -7.70
N LEU A 560 -23.05 22.54 -6.97
CA LEU A 560 -23.81 23.47 -6.13
C LEU A 560 -22.97 24.02 -4.98
N ALA A 561 -22.19 23.17 -4.33
CA ALA A 561 -21.26 23.61 -3.28
C ALA A 561 -20.29 24.68 -3.80
N LEU A 562 -19.64 24.47 -4.96
CA LEU A 562 -18.73 25.46 -5.55
C LEU A 562 -19.42 26.75 -5.98
N LEU A 563 -20.64 26.65 -6.50
CA LEU A 563 -21.45 27.80 -6.91
C LEU A 563 -21.78 28.72 -5.73
N HIS A 564 -22.12 28.12 -4.58
CA HIS A 564 -22.57 28.83 -3.39
C HIS A 564 -21.48 29.07 -2.33
N GLY A 565 -20.27 28.52 -2.52
CA GLY A 565 -19.15 28.66 -1.57
C GLY A 565 -19.23 27.76 -0.35
N LEU A 566 -19.75 26.55 -0.53
CA LEU A 566 -19.93 25.52 0.52
C LEU A 566 -19.03 24.29 0.25
N GLU A 567 -17.97 24.47 -0.53
CA GLU A 567 -16.91 23.48 -0.72
C GLU A 567 -16.05 23.28 0.55
N PRO A 568 -15.39 22.12 0.71
CA PRO A 568 -14.45 21.88 1.81
C PRO A 568 -13.35 22.94 1.90
N VAL A 569 -12.94 23.24 3.13
CA VAL A 569 -11.80 24.12 3.41
C VAL A 569 -10.73 23.31 4.12
N VAL A 570 -9.45 23.47 3.72
CA VAL A 570 -8.31 22.67 4.21
C VAL A 570 -8.21 22.63 5.75
N ASN A 571 -8.55 23.74 6.40
CA ASN A 571 -8.42 23.91 7.85
C ASN A 571 -9.79 23.93 8.58
N GLU A 572 -10.86 23.42 7.95
CA GLU A 572 -12.17 23.43 8.61
C GLU A 572 -12.18 22.54 9.86
N THR A 573 -12.76 23.06 10.95
CA THR A 573 -13.06 22.27 12.13
C THR A 573 -14.30 21.40 11.90
N VAL A 574 -14.54 20.44 12.80
CA VAL A 574 -15.71 19.55 12.71
C VAL A 574 -17.03 20.34 12.73
N GLU A 575 -17.13 21.37 13.56
CA GLU A 575 -18.33 22.22 13.66
C GLU A 575 -18.57 23.02 12.38
N GLU A 576 -17.51 23.59 11.80
CA GLU A 576 -17.58 24.33 10.53
C GLU A 576 -17.99 23.40 9.38
N ARG A 577 -17.39 22.20 9.34
CA ARG A 577 -17.74 21.16 8.36
C ARG A 577 -19.20 20.76 8.47
N ASP A 578 -19.70 20.53 9.68
CA ASP A 578 -21.08 20.09 9.90
C ASP A 578 -22.08 21.21 9.54
N ALA A 579 -21.78 22.47 9.91
CA ALA A 579 -22.57 23.63 9.52
C ALA A 579 -22.57 23.84 7.99
N ARG A 580 -21.43 23.64 7.32
CA ARG A 580 -21.30 23.72 5.86
C ARG A 580 -22.11 22.64 5.16
N ARG A 581 -21.95 21.38 5.58
CA ARG A 581 -22.70 20.22 5.05
C ARG A 581 -24.20 20.38 5.22
N GLU A 582 -24.64 20.91 6.37
CA GLU A 582 -26.07 21.14 6.63
C GLU A 582 -26.65 22.22 5.71
N LYS A 583 -25.93 23.33 5.50
CA LYS A 583 -26.32 24.35 4.51
C LYS A 583 -26.38 23.75 3.09
N LEU A 584 -25.42 22.91 2.73
CA LEU A 584 -25.39 22.23 1.43
C LEU A 584 -26.55 21.23 1.30
N ASN A 585 -26.92 20.50 2.35
CA ASN A 585 -28.06 19.59 2.34
C ASN A 585 -29.37 20.32 2.04
N LYS A 586 -29.66 21.41 2.76
CA LYS A 586 -30.86 22.23 2.50
C LYS A 586 -30.91 22.74 1.06
N LEU A 587 -29.76 23.16 0.53
CA LEU A 587 -29.66 23.60 -0.86
C LEU A 587 -29.94 22.46 -1.86
N CYS A 588 -29.31 21.30 -1.67
CA CYS A 588 -29.50 20.13 -2.52
C CYS A 588 -30.97 19.68 -2.55
N GLU A 589 -31.62 19.63 -1.39
CA GLU A 589 -33.02 19.24 -1.23
C GLU A 589 -34.01 20.21 -1.85
N SER A 590 -33.58 21.43 -2.19
CA SER A 590 -34.38 22.43 -2.89
C SER A 590 -34.07 22.53 -4.39
N THR A 591 -33.05 21.82 -4.88
CA THR A 591 -32.56 21.94 -6.26
C THR A 591 -32.92 20.70 -7.08
N PRO A 592 -33.61 20.85 -8.22
CA PRO A 592 -33.90 19.73 -9.13
C PRO A 592 -32.63 19.08 -9.70
N PHE A 593 -32.66 17.76 -9.87
CA PHE A 593 -31.61 17.01 -10.54
C PHE A 593 -31.60 17.31 -12.05
N ASP A 594 -30.42 17.55 -12.63
CA ASP A 594 -30.26 17.84 -14.06
C ASP A 594 -29.70 16.62 -14.81
N GLU A 595 -30.62 15.80 -15.34
CA GLU A 595 -30.28 14.60 -16.11
C GLU A 595 -29.41 14.93 -17.34
N LYS A 596 -29.66 16.05 -18.03
CA LYS A 596 -28.97 16.34 -19.31
C LYS A 596 -27.50 16.69 -19.10
N LYS A 597 -27.18 17.34 -17.99
CA LYS A 597 -25.83 17.84 -17.72
C LYS A 597 -24.95 16.82 -17.02
N TYR A 598 -25.50 16.01 -16.11
CA TYR A 598 -24.70 15.12 -15.25
C TYR A 598 -24.88 13.63 -15.52
N LEU A 599 -25.99 13.21 -16.13
CA LEU A 599 -26.20 11.80 -16.44
C LEU A 599 -25.57 11.49 -17.80
N HIS A 600 -24.41 10.85 -17.76
CA HIS A 600 -23.73 10.31 -18.93
C HIS A 600 -23.67 8.78 -18.80
N THR A 601 -24.09 8.09 -19.85
CA THR A 601 -24.02 6.63 -19.93
C THR A 601 -22.68 6.21 -20.54
N ASN A 602 -21.85 5.51 -19.76
CA ASN A 602 -20.68 4.81 -20.27
C ASN A 602 -21.10 3.54 -21.03
N ASP A 603 -20.22 2.81 -21.74
CA ASP A 603 -20.69 1.58 -22.42
C ASP A 603 -21.14 0.48 -21.48
N ASP A 604 -22.00 -0.38 -22.05
CA ASP A 604 -22.64 -1.53 -21.41
C ASP A 604 -23.68 -1.11 -20.35
N GLU A 605 -23.83 0.20 -20.13
CA GLU A 605 -24.86 0.81 -19.31
C GLU A 605 -26.16 0.99 -20.10
N MET A 606 -27.28 0.76 -19.44
CA MET A 606 -28.61 1.00 -19.99
C MET A 606 -29.06 2.42 -19.66
N ARG A 607 -29.63 3.13 -20.64
CA ARG A 607 -30.35 4.39 -20.38
C ARG A 607 -31.66 4.06 -19.65
N VAL A 608 -31.77 4.47 -18.39
CA VAL A 608 -32.92 4.19 -17.53
C VAL A 608 -33.44 5.48 -16.90
N SER A 609 -34.76 5.68 -16.95
CA SER A 609 -35.41 6.84 -16.35
C SER A 609 -35.47 6.74 -14.82
N GLY A 610 -35.61 7.89 -14.14
CA GLY A 610 -35.77 7.94 -12.68
C GLY A 610 -37.00 7.16 -12.20
N GLU A 611 -38.11 7.22 -12.95
CA GLU A 611 -39.34 6.50 -12.63
C GLU A 611 -39.20 4.97 -12.71
N THR A 612 -38.44 4.46 -13.69
CA THR A 612 -38.15 3.02 -13.77
C THR A 612 -37.28 2.56 -12.59
N LEU A 613 -36.28 3.35 -12.19
CA LEU A 613 -35.47 3.04 -11.01
C LEU A 613 -36.27 3.11 -9.71
N ARG A 614 -37.17 4.10 -9.59
CA ARG A 614 -38.07 4.27 -8.43
C ARG A 614 -39.05 3.12 -8.28
N SER A 615 -39.69 2.72 -9.37
CA SER A 615 -40.64 1.59 -9.36
C SER A 615 -39.95 0.25 -9.09
N TRP A 616 -38.67 0.10 -9.46
CA TRP A 616 -37.90 -1.12 -9.21
C TRP A 616 -37.33 -1.20 -7.79
N PHE A 617 -36.61 -0.16 -7.34
CA PHE A 617 -35.92 -0.14 -6.04
C PHE A 617 -36.74 0.42 -4.88
N GLY A 618 -37.84 1.12 -5.18
CA GLY A 618 -38.67 1.88 -4.24
C GLY A 618 -38.31 3.37 -4.24
N MET A 619 -39.31 4.21 -3.96
CA MET A 619 -39.17 5.67 -3.97
C MET A 619 -38.14 6.21 -2.97
N TYR A 620 -37.97 5.57 -1.81
CA TYR A 620 -36.98 5.98 -0.80
C TYR A 620 -35.52 5.97 -1.31
N MET A 621 -35.23 5.24 -2.39
CA MET A 621 -33.87 5.17 -2.95
C MET A 621 -33.57 6.35 -3.89
N LEU A 622 -34.59 6.94 -4.52
CA LEU A 622 -34.52 8.17 -5.31
C LEU A 622 -35.70 9.07 -4.90
N PRO A 623 -35.62 9.69 -3.71
CA PRO A 623 -36.76 10.28 -3.05
C PRO A 623 -37.28 11.51 -3.78
N SER A 624 -38.60 11.69 -3.73
CA SER A 624 -39.21 12.98 -4.04
C SER A 624 -39.07 13.95 -2.85
N PRO A 625 -39.11 15.28 -3.08
CA PRO A 625 -39.04 16.28 -2.01
C PRO A 625 -40.00 16.02 -0.85
N THR A 626 -41.25 15.64 -1.14
CA THR A 626 -42.24 15.30 -0.10
C THR A 626 -41.81 14.13 0.78
N ILE A 627 -41.14 13.11 0.20
CA ILE A 627 -40.58 11.99 0.96
C ILE A 627 -39.39 12.43 1.81
N VAL A 628 -38.52 13.30 1.28
CA VAL A 628 -37.40 13.85 2.04
C VAL A 628 -37.91 14.61 3.25
N GLU A 629 -38.88 15.51 3.06
CA GLU A 629 -39.49 16.28 4.13
C GLU A 629 -40.16 15.38 5.18
N ALA A 630 -40.91 14.37 4.74
CA ALA A 630 -41.54 13.40 5.64
C ALA A 630 -40.50 12.64 6.49
N VAL A 631 -39.38 12.18 5.91
CA VAL A 631 -38.36 11.39 6.62
C VAL A 631 -37.47 12.26 7.51
N VAL A 632 -37.09 13.46 7.05
CA VAL A 632 -36.27 14.39 7.82
C VAL A 632 -37.08 15.03 8.95
N GLY A 633 -38.36 15.35 8.71
CA GLY A 633 -39.27 15.96 9.68
C GLY A 633 -39.94 14.99 10.65
N ALA A 634 -40.03 13.69 10.33
CA ALA A 634 -40.65 12.71 11.21
C ALA A 634 -39.80 12.41 12.46
N SER A 635 -40.47 12.18 13.59
CA SER A 635 -39.84 11.71 14.84
C SER A 635 -39.82 10.18 14.98
N THR A 636 -40.60 9.45 14.19
CA THR A 636 -40.81 7.99 14.30
C THR A 636 -40.14 7.20 13.16
N SER A 637 -39.56 6.05 13.48
CA SER A 637 -38.78 5.17 12.58
C SER A 637 -39.58 4.28 11.62
N VAL A 638 -40.91 4.41 11.56
CA VAL A 638 -41.78 3.32 11.07
C VAL A 638 -41.97 3.28 9.54
N ASN A 639 -41.64 4.33 8.79
CA ASN A 639 -42.09 4.42 7.39
C ASN A 639 -40.93 4.49 6.38
N LEU A 640 -40.54 3.33 5.84
CA LEU A 640 -39.74 3.27 4.60
C LEU A 640 -40.67 3.44 3.39
N HIS A 641 -40.66 4.62 2.77
CA HIS A 641 -41.61 4.96 1.71
C HIS A 641 -41.27 4.27 0.37
N LEU A 642 -41.93 3.14 0.10
CA LEU A 642 -41.78 2.39 -1.15
C LEU A 642 -42.50 3.06 -2.33
N TYR A 643 -43.65 3.69 -2.07
CA TYR A 643 -44.54 4.33 -3.05
C TYR A 643 -44.52 5.86 -2.91
N PRO A 644 -44.92 6.61 -3.95
CA PRO A 644 -44.95 8.07 -3.90
C PRO A 644 -45.94 8.59 -2.85
N LEU A 645 -45.63 9.75 -2.27
CA LEU A 645 -46.53 10.48 -1.39
C LEU A 645 -47.34 11.51 -2.17
N ILE A 646 -48.49 11.89 -1.59
CA ILE A 646 -49.37 12.93 -2.11
C ILE A 646 -48.77 14.29 -1.74
N ASP A 647 -48.59 15.16 -2.73
CA ASP A 647 -48.15 16.55 -2.57
C ASP A 647 -49.30 17.46 -2.10
N GLU A 648 -49.01 18.71 -1.75
CA GLU A 648 -50.01 19.71 -1.32
C GLU A 648 -51.15 19.90 -2.34
N MET A 649 -50.86 19.65 -3.63
CA MET A 649 -51.81 19.76 -4.75
C MET A 649 -52.68 18.52 -4.95
N GLY A 650 -52.56 17.48 -4.12
CA GLY A 650 -53.30 16.23 -4.26
C GLY A 650 -52.77 15.28 -5.34
N THR A 651 -51.63 15.60 -5.98
CA THR A 651 -50.96 14.78 -6.99
C THR A 651 -49.80 13.98 -6.39
N THR A 652 -49.38 12.89 -7.03
CA THR A 652 -48.16 12.16 -6.65
C THR A 652 -46.92 12.97 -7.02
N ASP A 653 -46.04 13.25 -6.05
CA ASP A 653 -44.79 13.98 -6.33
C ASP A 653 -43.76 13.09 -7.02
N THR A 654 -43.46 13.41 -8.28
CA THR A 654 -42.46 12.73 -9.13
C THR A 654 -41.19 13.56 -9.34
N ARG A 655 -41.01 14.68 -8.64
CA ARG A 655 -39.77 15.47 -8.75
C ARG A 655 -38.58 14.68 -8.23
N GLU A 656 -37.42 14.88 -8.84
CA GLU A 656 -36.14 14.36 -8.34
C GLU A 656 -35.25 15.55 -8.00
N HIS A 657 -34.91 15.70 -6.72
CA HIS A 657 -33.97 16.71 -6.26
C HIS A 657 -32.60 16.08 -6.00
N VAL A 658 -31.58 16.91 -5.79
CA VAL A 658 -30.23 16.42 -5.49
C VAL A 658 -30.23 15.71 -4.12
N LEU A 659 -29.67 14.51 -4.08
CA LEU A 659 -29.56 13.69 -2.87
C LEU A 659 -28.82 14.42 -1.74
N SER A 660 -29.29 14.23 -0.50
CA SER A 660 -28.72 14.84 0.71
C SER A 660 -28.17 13.81 1.70
N SER A 661 -27.10 14.15 2.41
CA SER A 661 -26.47 13.21 3.35
C SER A 661 -27.37 12.95 4.56
N ARG A 662 -28.06 13.96 5.08
CA ARG A 662 -28.95 13.80 6.25
C ARG A 662 -30.13 12.87 5.99
N TYR A 663 -30.68 12.85 4.77
CA TYR A 663 -31.77 11.94 4.41
C TYR A 663 -31.34 10.48 4.54
N PHE A 664 -30.19 10.11 3.96
CA PHE A 664 -29.67 8.74 4.06
C PHE A 664 -29.23 8.37 5.47
N ASN A 665 -28.80 9.32 6.29
CA ASN A 665 -28.55 9.06 7.71
C ASN A 665 -29.84 8.69 8.46
N ARG A 666 -30.98 9.31 8.13
CA ARG A 666 -32.29 8.90 8.67
C ARG A 666 -32.71 7.52 8.17
N LEU A 667 -32.51 7.22 6.89
CA LEU A 667 -32.78 5.89 6.35
C LEU A 667 -31.91 4.81 7.00
N PHE A 668 -30.64 5.11 7.30
CA PHE A 668 -29.74 4.17 7.96
C PHE A 668 -30.20 3.75 9.36
N LEU A 669 -31.05 4.55 10.02
CA LEU A 669 -31.66 4.17 11.30
C LEU A 669 -32.75 3.08 11.15
N MET A 670 -33.27 2.86 9.94
CA MET A 670 -34.29 1.85 9.66
C MET A 670 -33.66 0.49 9.38
N GLU A 671 -34.05 -0.54 10.14
CA GLU A 671 -33.52 -1.92 9.98
C GLU A 671 -33.75 -2.48 8.57
N ALA A 672 -34.93 -2.24 7.99
CA ALA A 672 -35.25 -2.67 6.61
C ALA A 672 -34.26 -2.11 5.57
N TYR A 673 -33.85 -0.85 5.73
CA TYR A 673 -32.87 -0.21 4.86
C TYR A 673 -31.47 -0.82 5.08
N GLN A 674 -31.06 -1.02 6.34
CA GLN A 674 -29.79 -1.67 6.67
C GLN A 674 -29.66 -3.05 6.01
N HIS A 675 -30.72 -3.87 6.03
CA HIS A 675 -30.75 -5.15 5.33
C HIS A 675 -30.64 -4.98 3.80
N ARG A 676 -31.35 -4.02 3.20
CA ARG A 676 -31.32 -3.78 1.75
C ARG A 676 -29.93 -3.45 1.21
N ILE A 677 -29.15 -2.66 1.96
CA ILE A 677 -27.79 -2.26 1.58
C ILE A 677 -26.70 -3.22 2.08
N GLY A 678 -27.07 -4.42 2.55
CA GLY A 678 -26.13 -5.45 3.01
C GLY A 678 -25.45 -5.16 4.35
N ARG A 679 -26.06 -4.30 5.17
CA ARG A 679 -25.56 -3.87 6.49
C ARG A 679 -26.39 -4.35 7.68
N GLY A 680 -27.35 -5.26 7.49
CA GLY A 680 -28.16 -5.80 8.60
C GLY A 680 -27.37 -6.46 9.74
N PHE A 681 -26.06 -6.70 9.59
CA PHE A 681 -25.21 -7.14 10.70
C PHE A 681 -25.10 -6.09 11.83
N THR A 682 -25.33 -4.80 11.55
CA THR A 682 -25.21 -3.69 12.53
C THR A 682 -26.09 -3.90 13.75
N GLY A 683 -27.31 -4.40 13.57
CA GLY A 683 -28.20 -4.73 14.69
C GLY A 683 -27.63 -5.80 15.64
N ASN A 684 -26.84 -6.74 15.12
CA ASN A 684 -26.25 -7.84 15.90
C ASN A 684 -24.91 -7.49 16.57
N VAL A 685 -24.19 -6.49 16.05
CA VAL A 685 -22.84 -6.12 16.52
C VAL A 685 -22.82 -4.80 17.29
N SER A 686 -23.91 -4.03 17.28
CA SER A 686 -24.00 -2.79 18.06
C SER A 686 -23.69 -3.04 19.54
N GLY A 687 -22.75 -2.29 20.10
CA GLY A 687 -22.30 -2.40 21.49
C GLY A 687 -21.36 -3.58 21.79
N LYS A 688 -21.08 -4.47 20.83
CA LYS A 688 -20.09 -5.54 21.02
C LYS A 688 -18.67 -5.02 20.82
N ALA A 689 -17.71 -5.69 21.46
CA ALA A 689 -16.29 -5.45 21.23
C ALA A 689 -15.88 -5.90 19.81
N PRO A 690 -14.87 -5.28 19.20
CA PRO A 690 -14.22 -5.85 18.03
C PRO A 690 -13.62 -7.21 18.41
N GLU A 691 -13.56 -8.14 17.46
CA GLU A 691 -12.86 -9.40 17.67
C GLU A 691 -11.38 -9.12 17.93
N PRO A 692 -10.78 -9.64 19.03
CA PRO A 692 -9.39 -9.37 19.38
C PRO A 692 -8.43 -9.79 18.28
N ILE A 693 -7.53 -8.88 17.88
CA ILE A 693 -6.52 -9.15 16.86
C ILE A 693 -5.19 -9.42 17.56
N ILE A 694 -4.69 -10.65 17.44
CA ILE A 694 -3.45 -11.10 18.07
C ILE A 694 -2.33 -11.06 17.03
N GLN A 695 -1.34 -10.19 17.23
CA GLN A 695 -0.31 -9.87 16.23
C GLN A 695 0.51 -11.09 15.76
N TYR A 696 0.79 -12.03 16.67
CA TYR A 696 1.62 -13.21 16.43
C TYR A 696 0.84 -14.52 16.60
N ALA A 697 -0.46 -14.52 16.28
CA ALA A 697 -1.27 -15.74 16.30
C ALA A 697 -0.69 -16.81 15.38
N GLN A 698 -0.58 -18.03 15.88
CA GLN A 698 0.02 -19.17 15.18
C GLN A 698 -1.06 -20.13 14.66
N SER A 699 -0.75 -20.83 13.57
CA SER A 699 -1.59 -21.92 13.06
C SER A 699 -1.36 -23.22 13.84
N PRO A 700 -2.30 -24.17 13.83
CA PRO A 700 -2.11 -25.48 14.46
C PRO A 700 -0.87 -26.24 13.96
N GLU A 701 -0.50 -26.05 12.68
CA GLU A 701 0.68 -26.67 12.05
C GLU A 701 2.01 -26.20 12.67
N VAL A 702 2.05 -24.96 13.16
CA VAL A 702 3.21 -24.43 13.90
C VAL A 702 3.13 -24.82 15.38
N LEU A 703 1.93 -24.71 15.97
CA LEU A 703 1.71 -25.03 17.39
C LEU A 703 1.97 -26.49 17.75
N ARG A 704 1.86 -27.44 16.81
CA ARG A 704 2.24 -28.85 17.04
C ARG A 704 3.72 -29.03 17.36
N HIS A 705 4.56 -28.05 17.04
CA HIS A 705 5.99 -28.08 17.34
C HIS A 705 6.35 -27.39 18.66
N PHE A 706 5.42 -26.67 19.28
CA PHE A 706 5.68 -26.00 20.55
C PHE A 706 5.76 -27.04 21.66
N ASN A 707 6.77 -26.92 22.51
CA ASN A 707 6.82 -27.74 23.71
C ASN A 707 5.70 -27.31 24.70
N ALA A 708 5.52 -28.04 25.79
CA ALA A 708 4.44 -27.76 26.73
C ALA A 708 4.56 -26.37 27.40
N GLU A 709 5.78 -25.89 27.65
CA GLU A 709 6.06 -24.58 28.27
C GLU A 709 5.83 -23.43 27.27
N GLU A 710 6.34 -23.54 26.05
CA GLU A 710 6.12 -22.59 24.95
C GLU A 710 4.64 -22.48 24.60
N ARG A 711 3.92 -23.60 24.64
CA ARG A 711 2.46 -23.60 24.46
C ARG A 711 1.76 -22.91 25.62
N ALA A 712 2.19 -23.12 26.86
CA ALA A 712 1.67 -22.37 28.01
C ALA A 712 1.92 -20.86 27.88
N MET A 713 3.13 -20.47 27.47
CA MET A 713 3.50 -19.08 27.20
C MET A 713 2.64 -18.47 26.08
N TYR A 714 2.40 -19.22 25.00
CA TYR A 714 1.55 -18.79 23.89
C TYR A 714 0.09 -18.58 24.33
N GLU A 715 -0.48 -19.51 25.10
CA GLU A 715 -1.84 -19.38 25.62
C GLU A 715 -1.95 -18.23 26.65
N GLN A 716 -0.92 -18.02 27.47
CA GLN A 716 -0.84 -16.88 28.38
C GLN A 716 -0.79 -15.55 27.60
N TYR A 717 0.02 -15.48 26.54
CA TYR A 717 0.08 -14.32 25.65
C TYR A 717 -1.27 -14.04 24.98
N ILE A 718 -1.94 -15.07 24.45
CA ILE A 718 -3.30 -14.93 23.89
C ILE A 718 -4.26 -14.38 24.93
N LYS A 719 -4.25 -14.94 26.14
CA LYS A 719 -5.12 -14.54 27.24
C LYS A 719 -4.90 -13.09 27.64
N GLU A 720 -3.65 -12.69 27.82
CA GLU A 720 -3.28 -11.32 28.18
C GLU A 720 -3.74 -10.34 27.11
N GLN A 721 -3.39 -10.56 25.84
CA GLN A 721 -3.78 -9.70 24.72
C GLN A 721 -5.30 -9.61 24.56
N THR A 722 -5.99 -10.75 24.67
CA THR A 722 -7.45 -10.81 24.58
C THR A 722 -8.09 -10.04 25.74
N SER A 723 -7.60 -10.24 26.96
CA SER A 723 -8.12 -9.57 28.15
C SER A 723 -7.85 -8.06 28.11
N GLU A 724 -6.68 -7.64 27.64
CA GLU A 724 -6.29 -6.24 27.51
C GLU A 724 -7.19 -5.51 26.51
N GLN A 725 -7.38 -6.06 25.31
CA GLN A 725 -8.23 -5.45 24.28
C GLN A 725 -9.71 -5.41 24.69
N LEU A 726 -10.22 -6.46 25.34
CA LEU A 726 -11.59 -6.47 25.86
C LEU A 726 -11.78 -5.49 27.03
N ASN A 727 -10.79 -5.36 27.91
CA ASN A 727 -10.82 -4.39 29.00
C ASN A 727 -10.71 -2.95 28.47
N GLU A 728 -9.87 -2.71 27.48
CA GLU A 728 -9.81 -1.43 26.76
C GLU A 728 -11.18 -1.07 26.19
N TRP A 729 -11.85 -2.00 25.50
CA TRP A 729 -13.18 -1.77 24.98
C TRP A 729 -14.20 -1.49 26.09
N ASN A 730 -14.14 -2.23 27.20
CA ASN A 730 -15.00 -2.01 28.36
C ASN A 730 -14.84 -0.62 28.97
N ILE A 731 -13.61 -0.07 29.01
CA ILE A 731 -13.37 1.31 29.47
C ILE A 731 -13.91 2.30 28.44
N SER A 732 -13.63 2.11 27.15
CA SER A 732 -14.08 3.02 26.09
C SER A 732 -15.61 3.09 25.95
N ILE A 733 -16.32 1.97 26.12
CA ILE A 733 -17.80 1.95 26.00
C ILE A 733 -18.51 2.61 27.18
N GLN A 734 -17.86 2.71 28.35
CA GLN A 734 -18.41 3.46 29.51
C GLN A 734 -18.47 4.97 29.26
N ARG A 735 -17.70 5.48 28.27
CA ARG A 735 -17.72 6.89 27.84
C ARG A 735 -17.54 7.89 28.99
N ARG A 736 -16.66 7.54 29.92
CA ARG A 736 -16.33 8.36 31.08
C ARG A 736 -15.56 9.60 30.65
N ARG A 737 -15.89 10.74 31.25
CA ARG A 737 -15.21 12.01 31.00
C ARG A 737 -14.68 12.61 32.29
N TRP A 738 -13.55 13.31 32.20
CA TRP A 738 -12.92 13.98 33.32
C TRP A 738 -13.65 15.30 33.62
N LEU A 739 -14.25 15.43 34.81
CA LEU A 739 -14.95 16.64 35.24
C LEU A 739 -13.99 17.50 36.09
N PRO A 740 -13.45 18.62 35.57
CA PRO A 740 -12.44 19.41 36.28
C PRO A 740 -12.96 20.04 37.58
N GLU A 741 -14.25 20.36 37.64
CA GLU A 741 -14.90 20.96 38.82
C GLU A 741 -14.88 20.01 40.03
N HIS A 742 -14.96 18.70 39.77
CA HIS A 742 -15.01 17.66 40.80
C HIS A 742 -13.71 16.84 40.89
N GLN A 743 -12.76 17.04 39.97
CA GLN A 743 -11.49 16.31 39.86
C GLN A 743 -11.68 14.78 39.85
N GLN A 744 -12.71 14.31 39.13
CA GLN A 744 -13.10 12.90 39.04
C GLN A 744 -13.63 12.57 37.65
N TYR A 745 -13.57 11.29 37.27
CA TYR A 745 -14.28 10.79 36.10
C TYR A 745 -15.77 10.60 36.39
N GLY A 746 -16.61 11.03 35.45
CA GLY A 746 -18.05 10.83 35.49
C GLY A 746 -18.57 10.04 34.29
N HIS A 747 -19.62 9.23 34.47
CA HIS A 747 -20.38 8.61 33.38
C HIS A 747 -21.85 8.98 33.44
N VAL A 748 -22.50 9.06 32.28
CA VAL A 748 -23.92 9.37 32.18
C VAL A 748 -24.75 8.16 32.59
N ILE A 749 -25.66 8.33 33.55
CA ILE A 749 -26.61 7.29 33.97
C ILE A 749 -27.95 7.46 33.25
N ALA A 750 -28.39 8.71 33.09
CA ALA A 750 -29.70 9.04 32.55
C ALA A 750 -29.61 10.24 31.62
N HIS A 751 -30.40 10.17 30.55
CA HIS A 751 -30.61 11.24 29.59
C HIS A 751 -32.02 11.81 29.77
N GLY A 752 -32.13 13.12 29.89
CA GLY A 752 -33.40 13.84 29.79
C GLY A 752 -33.91 13.91 28.35
N TYR A 753 -35.05 14.58 28.17
CA TYR A 753 -35.53 14.94 26.83
C TYR A 753 -34.72 16.12 26.29
N GLU A 754 -34.59 16.19 24.96
CA GLU A 754 -34.05 17.36 24.27
C GLU A 754 -34.96 18.57 24.58
N VAL A 755 -34.39 19.62 25.17
CA VAL A 755 -35.10 20.83 25.57
C VAL A 755 -34.45 22.08 24.94
N PRO A 756 -35.27 23.04 24.45
CA PRO A 756 -34.77 24.33 24.01
C PRO A 756 -34.39 25.18 25.23
N VAL A 757 -33.18 25.74 25.20
CA VAL A 757 -32.64 26.65 26.22
C VAL A 757 -32.14 27.95 25.58
N VAL A 758 -32.12 29.02 26.36
CA VAL A 758 -31.59 30.33 25.96
C VAL A 758 -30.74 30.90 27.09
N ASP A 759 -29.71 31.66 26.75
CA ASP A 759 -28.88 32.38 27.73
C ASP A 759 -29.43 33.78 28.02
N LEU A 760 -29.34 34.14 29.30
CA LEU A 760 -29.68 35.45 29.84
C LEU A 760 -28.46 36.06 30.53
N ILE A 761 -28.14 37.33 30.24
CA ILE A 761 -26.95 38.01 30.77
C ILE A 761 -27.38 38.92 31.93
N HIS A 762 -26.92 38.67 33.14
CA HIS A 762 -27.24 39.50 34.30
C HIS A 762 -26.80 40.95 34.08
N THR A 763 -27.69 41.92 34.34
CA THR A 763 -27.47 43.32 33.99
C THR A 763 -26.37 43.98 34.84
N GLU A 764 -26.18 43.54 36.08
CA GLU A 764 -25.25 44.16 37.03
C GLU A 764 -23.87 43.48 37.02
N THR A 765 -23.83 42.14 37.01
CA THR A 765 -22.58 41.35 37.13
C THR A 765 -22.04 40.85 35.79
N GLY A 766 -22.88 40.83 34.74
CA GLY A 766 -22.55 40.22 33.46
C GLY A 766 -22.51 38.69 33.46
N SER A 767 -22.92 38.02 34.54
CA SER A 767 -22.98 36.55 34.60
C SER A 767 -24.02 35.99 33.64
N ILE A 768 -23.71 34.85 33.01
CA ILE A 768 -24.61 34.20 32.05
C ILE A 768 -25.39 33.11 32.78
N LEU A 769 -26.72 33.14 32.65
CA LEU A 769 -27.63 32.12 33.17
C LEU A 769 -28.36 31.47 32.00
N THR A 770 -28.31 30.14 31.92
CA THR A 770 -29.05 29.38 30.90
C THR A 770 -30.41 28.96 31.47
N VAL A 771 -31.49 29.27 30.75
CA VAL A 771 -32.87 28.97 31.18
C VAL A 771 -33.62 28.15 30.13
N LEU A 772 -34.58 27.35 30.60
CA LEU A 772 -35.49 26.59 29.75
C LEU A 772 -36.49 27.52 29.06
N VAL A 773 -36.57 27.48 27.74
CA VAL A 773 -37.49 28.31 26.96
C VAL A 773 -38.93 28.05 27.36
N LYS A 774 -39.28 26.77 27.55
CA LYS A 774 -40.64 26.36 27.93
C LYS A 774 -41.09 26.91 29.28
N SER A 775 -40.16 27.11 30.22
CA SER A 775 -40.48 27.64 31.55
C SER A 775 -40.71 29.15 31.55
N TYR A 776 -40.09 29.87 30.60
CA TYR A 776 -40.14 31.34 30.49
C TYR A 776 -40.65 31.80 29.11
N GLU A 777 -41.53 31.01 28.49
CA GLU A 777 -41.91 31.18 27.08
C GLU A 777 -42.58 32.56 26.85
N LYS A 778 -43.43 32.98 27.79
CA LYS A 778 -44.12 34.29 27.71
C LYS A 778 -43.15 35.46 27.83
N GLU A 779 -42.23 35.40 28.77
CA GLU A 779 -41.22 36.45 29.00
C GLU A 779 -40.21 36.52 27.83
N ILE A 780 -39.83 35.38 27.27
CA ILE A 780 -38.93 35.30 26.12
C ILE A 780 -39.62 35.81 24.84
N GLN A 781 -40.89 35.44 24.62
CA GLN A 781 -41.64 35.85 23.45
C GLN A 781 -41.94 37.37 23.47
N THR A 782 -42.27 37.92 24.65
CA THR A 782 -42.40 39.38 24.84
C THR A 782 -41.07 40.13 24.65
N ALA A 783 -39.94 39.55 25.07
CA ALA A 783 -38.61 40.10 24.83
C ALA A 783 -38.18 40.04 23.34
N ARG A 784 -38.67 39.06 22.57
CA ARG A 784 -38.48 38.97 21.10
C ARG A 784 -39.31 40.02 20.35
N GLU A 785 -40.55 40.22 20.77
CA GLU A 785 -41.50 41.13 20.11
C GLU A 785 -41.20 42.61 20.39
N ASN A 786 -40.61 42.93 21.56
CA ASN A 786 -40.27 44.31 21.96
C ASN A 786 -38.74 44.54 22.04
N PRO A 787 -38.09 45.05 20.97
CA PRO A 787 -36.65 45.28 20.95
C PRO A 787 -36.16 46.37 21.93
N HIS A 788 -37.07 47.14 22.52
CA HIS A 788 -36.75 48.15 23.54
C HIS A 788 -36.83 47.63 24.99
N HIS A 789 -37.33 46.42 25.24
CA HIS A 789 -37.51 45.85 26.58
C HIS A 789 -36.85 44.45 26.67
N HIS A 790 -35.53 44.41 26.57
CA HIS A 790 -34.73 43.16 26.57
C HIS A 790 -34.49 42.54 27.96
N THR A 791 -35.06 43.10 29.03
CA THR A 791 -34.81 42.64 30.40
C THR A 791 -35.91 41.71 30.90
N ILE A 792 -35.52 40.49 31.27
CA ILE A 792 -36.33 39.46 31.92
C ILE A 792 -35.97 39.45 33.41
N LEU A 793 -36.96 39.44 34.29
CA LEU A 793 -36.76 39.37 35.74
C LEU A 793 -36.91 37.92 36.21
N ILE A 794 -35.86 37.37 36.82
CA ILE A 794 -35.84 36.03 37.42
C ILE A 794 -35.37 36.18 38.86
N ASP A 795 -36.16 35.70 39.81
CA ASP A 795 -35.90 35.78 41.26
C ASP A 795 -35.53 37.19 41.75
N GLY A 796 -36.13 38.23 41.14
CA GLY A 796 -35.90 39.64 41.46
C GLY A 796 -34.65 40.27 40.84
N GLN A 797 -33.84 39.48 40.12
CA GLN A 797 -32.66 39.95 39.39
C GLN A 797 -33.00 40.17 37.90
N SER A 798 -32.42 41.21 37.30
CA SER A 798 -32.70 41.55 35.89
C SER A 798 -31.63 40.99 34.96
N TYR A 799 -32.05 40.30 33.92
CA TYR A 799 -31.18 39.71 32.92
C TYR A 799 -31.55 40.18 31.51
N LYS A 800 -30.56 40.47 30.67
CA LYS A 800 -30.73 40.77 29.25
C LYS A 800 -30.84 39.49 28.44
N PHE A 801 -31.90 39.39 27.65
CA PHE A 801 -32.13 38.29 26.72
C PHE A 801 -31.11 38.29 25.58
N LYS A 802 -30.48 37.13 25.29
CA LYS A 802 -29.57 36.95 24.15
C LYS A 802 -30.25 36.09 23.06
N PRO A 803 -30.83 36.70 22.02
CA PRO A 803 -31.64 35.97 21.01
C PRO A 803 -30.85 34.90 20.25
N ASP A 804 -29.57 35.16 19.93
CA ASP A 804 -28.72 34.26 19.14
C ASP A 804 -28.23 33.03 19.92
N SER A 805 -28.57 32.93 21.22
CA SER A 805 -28.12 31.84 22.10
C SER A 805 -29.11 30.68 22.22
N GLU A 806 -30.24 30.74 21.50
CA GLU A 806 -31.20 29.64 21.49
C GLU A 806 -30.55 28.38 20.92
N ARG A 807 -30.50 27.35 21.76
CA ARG A 807 -29.92 26.05 21.41
C ARG A 807 -30.72 24.93 22.04
N ARG A 808 -30.52 23.72 21.52
CA ARG A 808 -31.11 22.50 22.06
C ARG A 808 -30.05 21.74 22.84
N VAL A 809 -30.38 21.40 24.07
CA VAL A 809 -29.50 20.67 24.98
C VAL A 809 -30.24 19.51 25.60
N ILE A 810 -29.50 18.51 26.04
CA ILE A 810 -30.00 17.35 26.76
C ILE A 810 -29.47 17.44 28.20
N PRO A 811 -30.34 17.55 29.21
CA PRO A 811 -29.94 17.41 30.61
C PRO A 811 -29.45 15.98 30.86
N LEU A 812 -28.27 15.85 31.45
CA LEU A 812 -27.60 14.59 31.76
C LEU A 812 -27.43 14.46 33.27
N SER A 813 -27.80 13.31 33.83
CA SER A 813 -27.44 12.95 35.20
C SER A 813 -26.17 12.09 35.18
N VAL A 814 -25.07 12.64 35.69
CA VAL A 814 -23.72 12.08 35.62
C VAL A 814 -23.30 11.54 36.98
N LYS A 815 -22.96 10.25 37.06
CA LYS A 815 -22.39 9.63 38.26
C LYS A 815 -20.89 9.83 38.30
N LEU A 816 -20.38 10.36 39.40
CA LEU A 816 -18.95 10.43 39.71
C LEU A 816 -18.43 9.10 40.28
N GLU A 817 -17.11 8.94 40.31
CA GLU A 817 -16.45 7.82 40.99
C GLU A 817 -16.80 7.75 42.49
N SER A 818 -16.98 8.90 43.14
CA SER A 818 -17.43 8.99 44.54
C SER A 818 -18.82 8.38 44.78
N GLY A 819 -19.59 8.12 43.73
CA GLY A 819 -20.99 7.69 43.80
C GLY A 819 -22.00 8.84 43.83
N GLU A 820 -21.54 10.09 43.83
CA GLU A 820 -22.39 11.29 43.71
C GLU A 820 -22.98 11.42 42.31
N VAL A 821 -24.16 12.05 42.21
CA VAL A 821 -24.83 12.34 40.94
C VAL A 821 -24.92 13.84 40.77
N VAL A 822 -24.41 14.33 39.63
CA VAL A 822 -24.40 15.74 39.24
C VAL A 822 -25.23 15.89 37.98
N ASP A 823 -26.12 16.87 37.95
CA ASP A 823 -26.87 17.21 36.75
C ASP A 823 -26.11 18.28 35.95
N MET A 824 -25.89 18.02 34.67
CA MET A 824 -25.22 18.94 33.75
C MET A 824 -25.78 18.81 32.34
N THR A 825 -25.50 19.77 31.46
CA THR A 825 -25.93 19.70 30.06
C THR A 825 -24.95 18.88 29.23
N ASP A 826 -25.44 18.25 28.17
CA ASP A 826 -24.63 17.55 27.18
C ASP A 826 -23.60 18.45 26.49
N GLU A 827 -23.93 19.72 26.25
CA GLU A 827 -23.00 20.72 25.73
C GLU A 827 -21.73 20.85 26.60
N ILE A 828 -21.90 21.02 27.92
CA ILE A 828 -20.78 21.14 28.86
C ILE A 828 -20.07 19.79 28.98
N PHE A 829 -20.81 18.70 29.13
CA PHE A 829 -20.22 17.37 29.25
C PHE A 829 -19.39 16.98 28.02
N ASN A 830 -19.82 17.34 26.81
CA ASN A 830 -19.11 17.00 25.57
C ASN A 830 -17.78 17.74 25.39
N GLN A 831 -17.59 18.88 26.07
CA GLN A 831 -16.32 19.62 26.08
C GLN A 831 -15.26 18.96 26.98
N TYR A 832 -15.67 18.10 27.91
CA TYR A 832 -14.76 17.41 28.81
C TYR A 832 -14.02 16.26 28.13
N GLU A 833 -12.78 16.03 28.56
CA GLU A 833 -11.89 15.01 28.00
C GLU A 833 -12.39 13.60 28.35
N MET A 834 -12.37 12.69 27.38
CA MET A 834 -12.72 11.28 27.60
C MET A 834 -11.55 10.51 28.23
N GLU A 835 -11.84 9.58 29.13
CA GLU A 835 -10.82 8.74 29.78
C GLU A 835 -9.97 7.95 28.77
N ARG A 836 -10.59 7.41 27.73
CA ARG A 836 -9.91 6.68 26.66
C ARG A 836 -10.66 6.81 25.34
N ILE A 837 -9.94 7.26 24.31
CA ILE A 837 -10.45 7.35 22.93
C ILE A 837 -9.77 6.26 22.11
N SER A 838 -10.45 5.13 21.92
CA SER A 838 -9.99 4.09 21.01
C SER A 838 -10.32 4.47 19.57
N GLU A 839 -9.39 4.25 18.63
CA GLU A 839 -9.62 4.42 17.18
C GLU A 839 -10.78 3.53 16.68
N ASN A 840 -11.05 2.43 17.41
CA ASN A 840 -12.01 1.41 17.03
C ASN A 840 -13.44 1.70 17.51
N LEU A 841 -13.72 2.90 18.05
CA LEU A 841 -15.02 3.24 18.63
C LEU A 841 -16.19 3.03 17.65
N ASN A 842 -15.99 3.32 16.37
CA ASN A 842 -17.00 3.18 15.30
C ASN A 842 -16.95 1.83 14.55
N HIS A 843 -16.18 0.85 15.02
CA HIS A 843 -15.98 -0.42 14.29
C HIS A 843 -17.29 -1.17 14.04
N SER A 844 -18.30 -1.03 14.90
CA SER A 844 -19.57 -1.76 14.80
C SER A 844 -20.35 -1.46 13.51
N ILE A 845 -20.19 -0.26 12.93
CA ILE A 845 -20.81 0.13 11.65
C ILE A 845 -20.24 -0.71 10.49
N ASN A 846 -18.97 -1.12 10.60
CA ASN A 846 -18.22 -1.89 9.61
C ASN A 846 -17.40 -3.00 10.29
N TYR A 847 -18.08 -3.91 10.99
CA TYR A 847 -17.43 -4.93 11.82
C TYR A 847 -16.41 -5.76 11.01
N GLY A 848 -15.15 -5.76 11.46
CA GLY A 848 -14.05 -6.53 10.87
C GLY A 848 -13.53 -6.02 9.52
N ILE A 849 -13.90 -4.81 9.07
CA ILE A 849 -13.45 -4.25 7.78
C ILE A 849 -12.33 -3.22 8.02
N GLY A 850 -12.68 -1.93 8.03
CA GLY A 850 -11.79 -0.80 8.27
C GLY A 850 -12.47 0.20 9.20
N HIS A 851 -11.68 0.99 9.88
CA HIS A 851 -12.16 2.02 10.80
C HIS A 851 -12.47 3.30 10.02
N TYR A 852 -13.73 3.73 10.08
CA TYR A 852 -14.18 4.95 9.42
C TYR A 852 -14.79 5.88 10.47
N ALA A 853 -14.44 7.17 10.39
CA ALA A 853 -14.98 8.21 11.26
C ALA A 853 -16.37 8.72 10.83
N TYR A 854 -16.93 8.17 9.76
CA TYR A 854 -18.16 8.62 9.09
C TYR A 854 -19.06 7.44 8.71
N ASN A 855 -20.31 7.72 8.33
CA ASN A 855 -21.27 6.69 7.93
C ASN A 855 -20.95 6.14 6.55
N ARG A 856 -20.13 5.09 6.47
CA ARG A 856 -19.77 4.39 5.22
C ARG A 856 -20.96 3.75 4.49
N GLY A 857 -22.11 3.60 5.15
CA GLY A 857 -23.37 3.16 4.51
C GLY A 857 -24.10 4.26 3.75
N ASN A 858 -23.66 5.52 3.90
CA ASN A 858 -24.21 6.67 3.20
C ASN A 858 -23.27 7.07 2.07
N TYR A 859 -23.73 6.91 0.82
CA TYR A 859 -22.96 7.25 -0.36
C TYR A 859 -22.56 8.74 -0.39
N VAL A 860 -23.51 9.63 -0.08
CA VAL A 860 -23.29 11.08 -0.15
C VAL A 860 -22.29 11.52 0.91
N GLU A 861 -22.42 11.04 2.15
CA GLU A 861 -21.49 11.36 3.23
C GLU A 861 -20.09 10.79 2.95
N THR A 862 -20.00 9.56 2.43
CA THR A 862 -18.72 8.95 2.05
C THR A 862 -18.00 9.77 0.98
N GLN A 863 -18.71 10.19 -0.07
CA GLN A 863 -18.12 10.99 -1.14
C GLN A 863 -17.81 12.43 -0.73
N ASP A 864 -18.56 13.01 0.22
CA ASP A 864 -18.23 14.28 0.88
C ASP A 864 -16.93 14.16 1.70
N VAL A 865 -16.73 13.07 2.46
CA VAL A 865 -15.48 12.84 3.21
C VAL A 865 -14.29 12.65 2.28
N ILE A 866 -14.43 11.87 1.20
CA ILE A 866 -13.37 11.72 0.19
C ILE A 866 -13.00 13.10 -0.40
N TRP A 867 -14.01 13.95 -0.65
CA TRP A 867 -13.77 15.32 -1.13
C TRP A 867 -12.96 16.16 -0.12
N GLU A 868 -13.33 16.09 1.16
CA GLU A 868 -12.65 16.80 2.25
C GLU A 868 -11.21 16.31 2.43
N GLU A 869 -10.98 15.00 2.44
CA GLU A 869 -9.63 14.42 2.52
C GLU A 869 -8.73 14.86 1.37
N GLN A 870 -9.25 14.85 0.14
CA GLN A 870 -8.47 15.26 -1.04
C GLN A 870 -8.20 16.76 -1.06
N THR A 871 -9.11 17.56 -0.50
CA THR A 871 -8.91 19.00 -0.32
C THR A 871 -7.84 19.25 0.74
N ALA A 872 -7.90 18.56 1.88
CA ALA A 872 -6.91 18.67 2.95
C ALA A 872 -5.50 18.26 2.50
N ARG A 873 -5.38 17.27 1.58
CA ARG A 873 -4.12 16.85 0.95
C ARG A 873 -3.61 17.79 -0.13
N GLY A 874 -4.40 18.78 -0.56
CA GLY A 874 -4.07 19.67 -1.66
C GLY A 874 -4.17 19.03 -3.07
N GLU A 875 -4.81 17.86 -3.19
CA GLU A 875 -5.12 17.23 -4.47
C GLU A 875 -6.27 17.97 -5.18
N GLU A 876 -7.29 18.33 -4.42
CA GLU A 876 -8.42 19.16 -4.86
C GLU A 876 -8.30 20.60 -4.34
N GLY A 877 -8.77 21.57 -5.12
CA GLY A 877 -8.77 22.98 -4.69
C GLY A 877 -8.89 23.99 -5.83
N TRP A 878 -8.93 25.28 -5.48
CA TRP A 878 -8.94 26.36 -6.45
C TRP A 878 -7.55 26.53 -7.09
N SER A 879 -7.44 26.24 -8.39
CA SER A 879 -6.22 26.38 -9.20
C SER A 879 -6.45 27.32 -10.36
N PRO A 880 -5.44 28.08 -10.84
CA PRO A 880 -5.50 28.76 -12.13
C PRO A 880 -5.93 27.82 -13.24
N ALA A 881 -6.86 28.28 -14.06
CA ALA A 881 -7.45 27.51 -15.15
C ALA A 881 -6.49 27.42 -16.34
N THR A 882 -6.56 26.31 -17.04
CA THR A 882 -5.90 26.12 -18.34
C THR A 882 -6.95 26.00 -19.44
N HIS A 883 -6.52 26.22 -20.69
CA HIS A 883 -7.37 26.03 -21.86
C HIS A 883 -7.93 24.60 -21.97
N ALA A 884 -7.19 23.61 -21.47
CA ALA A 884 -7.52 22.19 -21.58
C ALA A 884 -8.37 21.64 -20.42
N ASP A 885 -8.63 22.42 -19.37
CA ASP A 885 -9.36 21.98 -18.17
C ASP A 885 -10.87 21.70 -18.40
N GLY A 886 -11.32 21.67 -19.66
CA GLY A 886 -12.72 21.40 -19.99
C GLY A 886 -13.64 22.56 -19.66
N LEU A 887 -13.21 23.81 -19.94
CA LEU A 887 -14.06 24.99 -19.75
C LEU A 887 -15.32 24.86 -20.63
N VAL A 888 -16.47 24.88 -19.96
CA VAL A 888 -17.81 24.73 -20.55
C VAL A 888 -18.79 25.66 -19.88
N LYS A 889 -19.91 25.92 -20.55
CA LYS A 889 -21.02 26.68 -20.01
C LYS A 889 -21.49 26.08 -18.68
N ASN A 890 -21.85 26.95 -17.75
CA ASN A 890 -22.32 26.61 -16.41
C ASN A 890 -21.26 25.89 -15.54
N LEU A 891 -19.96 26.05 -15.80
CA LEU A 891 -18.91 25.59 -14.90
C LEU A 891 -18.70 26.66 -13.79
N PRO A 892 -18.66 26.28 -12.50
CA PRO A 892 -18.44 27.21 -11.42
C PRO A 892 -16.94 27.51 -11.32
N ILE A 893 -16.61 28.80 -11.25
CA ILE A 893 -15.24 29.30 -11.26
C ILE A 893 -15.07 30.39 -10.22
N ARG A 894 -13.82 30.76 -9.94
CA ARG A 894 -13.49 32.04 -9.31
C ARG A 894 -12.72 32.90 -10.29
N ALA A 895 -13.18 34.12 -10.52
CA ALA A 895 -12.58 35.03 -11.49
C ALA A 895 -12.16 36.33 -10.80
N ARG A 896 -11.03 36.92 -11.21
CA ARG A 896 -10.63 38.27 -10.77
C ARG A 896 -11.33 39.30 -11.65
N ARG A 897 -12.25 40.05 -11.03
CA ARG A 897 -13.06 41.08 -11.67
C ARG A 897 -12.21 42.28 -12.06
N HIS A 898 -12.53 42.90 -13.19
CA HIS A 898 -11.88 44.14 -13.61
C HIS A 898 -12.45 45.32 -12.81
N LEU A 899 -11.59 46.05 -12.10
CA LEU A 899 -12.00 47.21 -11.30
C LEU A 899 -11.74 48.56 -11.99
N GLY A 900 -10.88 48.57 -13.01
CA GLY A 900 -10.48 49.78 -13.74
C GLY A 900 -9.04 49.69 -14.25
N SER A 901 -8.54 50.78 -14.84
CA SER A 901 -7.17 50.85 -15.36
C SER A 901 -6.29 51.76 -14.48
N HIS A 902 -5.04 51.37 -14.26
CA HIS A 902 -4.01 52.23 -13.67
C HIS A 902 -3.64 53.34 -14.66
N PRO A 903 -3.17 54.52 -14.20
CA PRO A 903 -2.68 55.59 -15.07
C PRO A 903 -1.58 55.17 -16.05
N ASP A 904 -0.80 54.14 -15.74
CA ASP A 904 0.25 53.58 -16.62
C ASP A 904 -0.31 52.64 -17.71
N GLY A 905 -1.64 52.44 -17.74
CA GLY A 905 -2.34 51.58 -18.70
C GLY A 905 -2.51 50.12 -18.27
N SER A 906 -1.98 49.71 -17.12
CA SER A 906 -2.16 48.34 -16.60
C SER A 906 -3.54 48.11 -16.00
N ARG A 907 -4.09 46.91 -16.15
CA ARG A 907 -5.40 46.51 -15.62
C ARG A 907 -5.37 46.35 -14.09
N ILE A 908 -6.35 46.93 -13.37
CA ILE A 908 -6.57 46.70 -11.94
C ILE A 908 -7.57 45.55 -11.78
N VAL A 909 -7.17 44.52 -11.05
CA VAL A 909 -7.94 43.29 -10.85
C VAL A 909 -8.28 43.08 -9.38
N SER A 910 -9.50 42.58 -9.12
CA SER A 910 -9.97 42.29 -7.76
C SER A 910 -9.33 41.02 -7.18
N THR A 911 -9.71 40.71 -5.94
CA THR A 911 -9.59 39.34 -5.40
C THR A 911 -10.55 38.40 -6.16
N PRO A 912 -10.25 37.09 -6.24
CA PRO A 912 -11.12 36.14 -6.93
C PRO A 912 -12.52 36.08 -6.32
N GLN A 913 -13.55 36.29 -7.15
CA GLN A 913 -14.96 36.20 -6.78
C GLN A 913 -15.61 35.02 -7.49
N ARG A 914 -16.63 34.41 -6.87
CA ARG A 914 -17.37 33.30 -7.49
C ARG A 914 -18.11 33.80 -8.74
N ALA A 915 -17.99 33.04 -9.81
CA ALA A 915 -18.64 33.31 -11.08
C ALA A 915 -18.98 31.99 -11.79
N VAL A 916 -19.77 32.08 -12.86
CA VAL A 916 -20.13 30.96 -13.72
C VAL A 916 -19.76 31.28 -15.16
N ILE A 917 -19.23 30.30 -15.89
CA ILE A 917 -18.94 30.49 -17.31
C ILE A 917 -20.26 30.54 -18.09
N ILE A 918 -20.47 31.61 -18.82
CA ILE A 918 -21.59 31.74 -19.76
C ILE A 918 -21.19 31.12 -21.10
N GLU A 919 -19.99 31.48 -21.57
CA GLU A 919 -19.48 31.07 -22.85
C GLU A 919 -17.95 31.07 -22.85
N TYR A 920 -17.37 30.05 -23.49
CA TYR A 920 -15.94 29.97 -23.74
C TYR A 920 -15.68 29.46 -25.15
N HIS A 921 -15.12 30.32 -25.99
CA HIS A 921 -14.69 29.93 -27.32
C HIS A 921 -13.31 29.29 -27.27
N ARG A 922 -13.26 27.98 -27.58
CA ARG A 922 -11.99 27.23 -27.65
C ARG A 922 -11.18 27.57 -28.89
N GLN A 923 -11.88 27.81 -30.00
CA GLN A 923 -11.29 28.08 -31.30
C GLN A 923 -10.48 29.39 -31.27
N PRO A 924 -9.17 29.37 -31.60
CA PRO A 924 -8.30 30.54 -31.47
C PRO A 924 -8.77 31.78 -32.24
N PHE A 925 -9.49 31.61 -33.35
CA PHE A 925 -9.97 32.74 -34.17
C PHE A 925 -11.22 33.43 -33.59
N PHE A 926 -12.00 32.75 -32.75
CA PHE A 926 -13.07 33.37 -31.97
C PHE A 926 -12.59 33.90 -30.63
N ASN A 927 -11.37 33.53 -30.21
CA ASN A 927 -10.78 33.93 -28.93
C ASN A 927 -9.25 34.10 -29.05
N PRO A 928 -8.79 35.20 -29.67
CA PRO A 928 -7.37 35.48 -29.83
C PRO A 928 -6.68 35.74 -28.48
N GLU A 929 -5.34 35.74 -28.45
CA GLU A 929 -4.60 36.05 -27.23
C GLU A 929 -4.67 37.56 -26.88
N PRO A 930 -4.81 37.94 -25.58
CA PRO A 930 -5.03 37.04 -24.44
C PRO A 930 -6.45 36.46 -24.46
N ARG A 931 -6.57 35.14 -24.25
CA ARG A 931 -7.88 34.47 -24.27
C ARG A 931 -8.83 35.02 -23.21
N LEU A 932 -10.06 35.26 -23.61
CA LEU A 932 -11.15 35.73 -22.75
C LEU A 932 -12.17 34.62 -22.48
N VAL A 933 -12.85 34.74 -21.34
CA VAL A 933 -13.99 33.90 -20.97
C VAL A 933 -15.11 34.82 -20.53
N ARG A 934 -16.30 34.60 -21.07
CA ARG A 934 -17.47 35.36 -20.67
C ARG A 934 -18.07 34.74 -19.43
N VAL A 935 -18.07 35.48 -18.33
CA VAL A 935 -18.45 34.97 -17.00
C VAL A 935 -19.57 35.81 -16.40
N ALA A 936 -20.42 35.19 -15.59
CA ALA A 936 -21.42 35.85 -14.76
C ALA A 936 -21.00 35.79 -13.29
N PHE A 937 -20.77 36.93 -12.63
CA PHE A 937 -20.42 36.96 -11.22
C PHE A 937 -21.64 36.66 -10.34
N GLN A 938 -21.46 35.78 -9.35
CA GLN A 938 -22.56 35.33 -8.49
C GLN A 938 -23.04 36.41 -7.50
N SER A 939 -22.22 37.42 -7.21
CA SER A 939 -22.53 38.49 -6.25
C SER A 939 -23.65 39.42 -6.71
N ASP A 940 -23.62 39.83 -7.98
CA ASP A 940 -24.50 40.86 -8.56
C ASP A 940 -25.11 40.43 -9.90
N GLY A 941 -24.74 39.25 -10.44
CA GLY A 941 -25.19 38.76 -11.74
C GLY A 941 -24.53 39.44 -12.93
N SER A 942 -23.46 40.22 -12.71
CA SER A 942 -22.79 40.99 -13.78
C SER A 942 -22.08 40.06 -14.78
N ILE A 943 -22.24 40.36 -16.07
CA ILE A 943 -21.64 39.61 -17.17
C ILE A 943 -20.44 40.39 -17.70
N GLU A 944 -19.25 39.80 -17.59
CA GLU A 944 -17.99 40.44 -18.01
C GLU A 944 -17.09 39.43 -18.76
N ASP A 945 -16.27 39.94 -19.68
CA ASP A 945 -15.22 39.15 -20.32
C ASP A 945 -13.93 39.24 -19.49
N VAL A 946 -13.50 38.10 -18.96
CA VAL A 946 -12.35 38.00 -18.07
C VAL A 946 -11.22 37.21 -18.76
N PRO A 947 -9.96 37.68 -18.72
CA PRO A 947 -8.81 36.92 -19.19
C PRO A 947 -8.72 35.54 -18.53
N LEU A 948 -8.37 34.52 -19.31
CA LEU A 948 -8.20 33.15 -18.84
C LEU A 948 -7.20 33.04 -17.67
N SER A 949 -6.15 33.85 -17.67
CA SER A 949 -5.14 33.91 -16.60
C SER A 949 -5.71 34.35 -15.24
N ASP A 950 -6.85 35.06 -15.24
CA ASP A 950 -7.52 35.57 -14.06
C ASP A 950 -8.64 34.65 -13.55
N ILE A 951 -8.76 33.46 -14.13
CA ILE A 951 -9.79 32.47 -13.81
C ILE A 951 -9.15 31.30 -13.08
N MET A 952 -9.86 30.85 -12.04
CA MET A 952 -9.56 29.66 -11.28
C MET A 952 -10.70 28.67 -11.41
N ILE A 953 -10.35 27.41 -11.64
CA ILE A 953 -11.25 26.26 -11.59
C ILE A 953 -11.01 25.47 -10.32
N TRP A 954 -12.01 24.70 -9.90
CA TRP A 954 -11.80 23.69 -8.88
C TRP A 954 -11.18 22.43 -9.51
N GLN A 955 -9.91 22.17 -9.22
CA GLN A 955 -9.25 20.97 -9.71
C GLN A 955 -9.65 19.76 -8.86
N ARG A 956 -9.87 18.62 -9.51
CA ARG A 956 -10.18 17.30 -8.92
C ARG A 956 -8.95 16.47 -8.62
N ARG A 957 -7.85 16.82 -9.27
CA ARG A 957 -6.61 16.06 -9.28
C ARG A 957 -5.48 16.99 -9.74
N TYR A 958 -4.26 16.56 -9.48
CA TYR A 958 -3.06 17.27 -9.92
C TYR A 958 -2.88 17.28 -11.45
N TYR A 959 -3.01 16.12 -12.11
CA TYR A 959 -2.73 15.96 -13.55
C TYR A 959 -3.94 16.21 -14.46
N GLY A 960 -3.75 16.91 -15.58
CA GLY A 960 -4.76 17.13 -16.64
C GLY A 960 -4.82 16.00 -17.70
N PRO A 961 -5.42 16.25 -18.88
CA PRO A 961 -5.82 17.55 -19.40
C PRO A 961 -7.06 18.14 -18.72
N GLU A 962 -8.07 17.33 -18.41
CA GLU A 962 -9.32 17.79 -17.81
C GLU A 962 -9.31 17.60 -16.29
N ARG A 963 -8.92 18.66 -15.55
CA ARG A 963 -8.87 18.62 -14.08
C ARG A 963 -10.21 18.92 -13.41
N THR A 964 -11.23 19.39 -14.13
CA THR A 964 -12.55 19.75 -13.56
C THR A 964 -13.47 18.54 -13.35
N VAL A 965 -13.28 17.47 -14.11
CA VAL A 965 -14.14 16.28 -14.12
C VAL A 965 -13.56 15.17 -13.23
N GLY A 966 -14.44 14.50 -12.48
CA GLY A 966 -14.10 13.34 -11.66
C GLY A 966 -13.61 12.15 -12.49
N ASP A 967 -12.94 11.19 -11.85
CA ASP A 967 -12.71 9.88 -12.46
C ASP A 967 -13.94 9.00 -12.29
N GLU A 968 -14.35 8.33 -13.37
CA GLU A 968 -15.48 7.42 -13.38
C GLU A 968 -14.99 5.98 -13.48
N SER A 969 -15.40 5.16 -12.51
CA SER A 969 -15.25 3.71 -12.58
C SER A 969 -16.24 3.11 -13.58
N ARG A 970 -15.86 1.95 -14.12
CA ARG A 970 -16.62 1.19 -15.10
C ARG A 970 -16.93 -0.20 -14.54
N ARG A 971 -18.04 -0.79 -14.98
CA ARG A 971 -18.46 -2.12 -14.55
C ARG A 971 -17.41 -3.18 -14.89
N HIS A 972 -17.06 -4.00 -13.89
CA HIS A 972 -16.14 -5.12 -14.08
C HIS A 972 -16.81 -6.22 -14.94
N ASN A 973 -16.09 -6.67 -15.96
CA ASN A 973 -16.53 -7.71 -16.88
C ASN A 973 -15.72 -9.01 -16.66
N PRO A 974 -16.32 -10.09 -16.12
CA PRO A 974 -15.57 -11.32 -15.80
C PRO A 974 -15.08 -12.07 -17.04
N MET A 975 -15.86 -12.03 -18.13
CA MET A 975 -15.53 -12.64 -19.42
C MET A 975 -15.08 -11.59 -20.44
N SER A 976 -14.05 -10.83 -20.10
CA SER A 976 -13.63 -9.63 -20.83
C SER A 976 -13.25 -9.82 -22.30
N LEU A 977 -12.82 -11.02 -22.73
CA LEU A 977 -12.56 -11.30 -24.15
C LEU A 977 -13.83 -11.53 -24.97
N ARG A 978 -14.94 -11.95 -24.34
CA ARG A 978 -16.24 -12.18 -25.00
C ARG A 978 -17.13 -10.97 -24.82
N ARG A 979 -16.66 -9.83 -25.34
CA ARG A 979 -17.42 -8.59 -25.43
C ARG A 979 -17.63 -8.25 -26.90
N TYR A 980 -18.74 -7.57 -27.17
CA TYR A 980 -19.20 -7.30 -28.51
C TYR A 980 -19.46 -5.82 -28.72
N VAL A 981 -19.21 -5.35 -29.94
CA VAL A 981 -19.52 -3.99 -30.38
C VAL A 981 -20.29 -4.10 -31.68
N ASP A 982 -21.44 -3.43 -31.77
CA ASP A 982 -22.13 -3.27 -33.04
C ASP A 982 -21.36 -2.25 -33.89
N VAL A 983 -20.74 -2.71 -34.97
CA VAL A 983 -19.91 -1.84 -35.82
C VAL A 983 -20.78 -0.85 -36.60
N ALA A 984 -22.05 -1.17 -36.85
CA ALA A 984 -22.96 -0.28 -37.57
C ALA A 984 -23.57 0.80 -36.66
N ASP A 985 -23.63 0.56 -35.35
CA ASP A 985 -24.14 1.49 -34.35
C ASP A 985 -23.43 1.30 -33.01
N PRO A 986 -22.17 1.74 -32.88
CA PRO A 986 -21.33 1.43 -31.73
C PRO A 986 -21.80 2.07 -30.44
N PHE A 987 -22.49 3.21 -30.51
CA PHE A 987 -23.05 3.93 -29.37
C PHE A 987 -24.53 3.57 -29.10
N ASN A 988 -25.11 2.67 -29.89
CA ASN A 988 -26.50 2.23 -29.77
C ASN A 988 -27.48 3.42 -29.84
N GLU A 989 -27.30 4.29 -30.83
CA GLU A 989 -28.10 5.48 -31.09
C GLU A 989 -29.49 5.13 -31.64
N LYS A 990 -29.63 3.99 -32.35
CA LYS A 990 -30.89 3.47 -32.90
C LYS A 990 -31.68 2.69 -31.86
N ASN A 991 -32.18 3.39 -30.84
CA ASN A 991 -33.11 2.85 -29.84
C ASN A 991 -34.39 3.69 -29.78
N SER A 992 -35.53 3.03 -29.52
CA SER A 992 -36.77 3.70 -29.12
C SER A 992 -36.77 3.94 -27.61
N SER A 993 -36.48 5.17 -27.18
CA SER A 993 -36.59 5.57 -25.77
C SER A 993 -38.03 5.83 -25.35
N GLU A 994 -38.83 6.35 -26.28
CA GLU A 994 -40.27 6.51 -26.17
C GLU A 994 -40.91 5.71 -27.32
N GLU A 995 -42.04 5.05 -27.06
CA GLU A 995 -42.80 4.40 -28.13
C GLU A 995 -43.23 5.45 -29.15
N HIS A 996 -42.68 5.35 -30.36
CA HIS A 996 -43.06 6.24 -31.42
C HIS A 996 -44.44 5.83 -31.93
N PHE A 997 -45.28 6.78 -32.32
CA PHE A 997 -46.62 6.46 -32.82
C PHE A 997 -46.60 5.56 -34.07
N LEU A 998 -45.46 5.50 -34.77
CA LEU A 998 -45.23 4.62 -35.93
C LEU A 998 -44.85 3.18 -35.55
N ASP A 999 -44.47 2.90 -34.30
CA ASP A 999 -44.07 1.56 -33.86
C ASP A 999 -45.23 0.56 -34.03
N LYS A 1000 -46.47 1.06 -33.96
CA LYS A 1000 -47.70 0.29 -34.26
C LYS A 1000 -47.74 -0.29 -35.68
N TYR A 1001 -47.01 0.32 -36.61
CA TYR A 1001 -46.93 -0.09 -38.02
C TYR A 1001 -45.60 -0.77 -38.35
N GLU A 1002 -44.69 -0.95 -37.39
CA GLU A 1002 -43.51 -1.76 -37.62
C GLU A 1002 -43.94 -3.20 -37.92
N LEU A 1003 -43.34 -3.77 -38.98
CA LEU A 1003 -43.64 -5.14 -39.40
C LEU A 1003 -43.29 -6.11 -38.27
N ALA A 1004 -44.23 -6.99 -37.93
CA ALA A 1004 -43.97 -8.05 -36.95
C ALA A 1004 -42.78 -8.90 -37.40
N ARG A 1005 -41.83 -9.17 -36.49
CA ARG A 1005 -40.56 -9.89 -36.74
C ARG A 1005 -40.73 -11.40 -36.98
N THR A 1006 -41.69 -11.81 -37.80
CA THR A 1006 -42.07 -13.22 -38.00
C THR A 1006 -41.19 -13.99 -39.00
N SER A 1007 -40.36 -13.30 -39.81
CA SER A 1007 -39.50 -13.91 -40.84
C SER A 1007 -38.05 -13.38 -40.87
N GLU A 1008 -37.50 -12.92 -39.74
CA GLU A 1008 -36.15 -12.34 -39.69
C GLU A 1008 -35.03 -13.39 -39.59
N SER A 1009 -34.72 -14.08 -40.69
CA SER A 1009 -33.41 -14.76 -40.84
C SER A 1009 -32.26 -13.76 -41.06
N VAL A 1010 -32.57 -12.47 -41.28
CA VAL A 1010 -31.65 -11.38 -41.65
C VAL A 1010 -31.67 -10.25 -40.61
N ALA A 1011 -31.73 -10.56 -39.33
CA ALA A 1011 -31.66 -9.54 -38.28
C ALA A 1011 -30.29 -8.83 -38.29
N ASN A 1012 -30.26 -7.60 -38.83
CA ASN A 1012 -29.03 -6.87 -39.15
C ASN A 1012 -28.15 -6.61 -37.92
N LYS A 1013 -28.74 -6.29 -36.76
CA LYS A 1013 -27.99 -6.00 -35.52
C LYS A 1013 -27.07 -7.15 -35.12
N TYR A 1014 -27.53 -8.40 -35.21
CA TYR A 1014 -26.71 -9.56 -34.88
C TYR A 1014 -25.64 -9.86 -35.93
N ARG A 1015 -25.84 -9.47 -37.20
CA ARG A 1015 -24.86 -9.66 -38.28
C ARG A 1015 -23.73 -8.64 -38.24
N THR A 1016 -23.99 -7.42 -37.77
CA THR A 1016 -23.01 -6.32 -37.70
C THR A 1016 -22.23 -6.31 -36.39
N THR A 1017 -22.75 -6.97 -35.36
CA THR A 1017 -22.09 -7.12 -34.06
C THR A 1017 -20.86 -8.01 -34.17
N LYS A 1018 -19.69 -7.44 -33.86
CA LYS A 1018 -18.40 -8.16 -33.86
C LYS A 1018 -17.89 -8.36 -32.44
N GLN A 1019 -17.10 -9.41 -32.26
CA GLN A 1019 -16.32 -9.56 -31.03
C GLN A 1019 -15.18 -8.52 -31.03
N ILE A 1020 -14.86 -7.95 -29.87
CA ILE A 1020 -13.80 -6.92 -29.76
C ILE A 1020 -12.44 -7.38 -30.31
N THR A 1021 -12.19 -8.70 -30.34
CA THR A 1021 -10.94 -9.28 -30.85
C THR A 1021 -10.78 -9.17 -32.37
N GLU A 1022 -11.87 -8.91 -33.09
CA GLU A 1022 -11.90 -8.78 -34.55
C GLU A 1022 -11.73 -7.34 -35.04
N ILE A 1023 -11.80 -6.35 -34.13
CA ILE A 1023 -11.78 -4.92 -34.47
C ILE A 1023 -10.37 -4.49 -34.91
N ASP A 1024 -9.34 -4.92 -34.19
CA ASP A 1024 -7.93 -4.61 -34.44
C ASP A 1024 -7.08 -5.88 -34.59
N GLN A 1025 -5.89 -5.75 -35.19
CA GLN A 1025 -4.88 -6.82 -35.28
C GLN A 1025 -3.57 -6.35 -34.64
N TRP A 1026 -2.87 -7.24 -33.94
CA TRP A 1026 -1.53 -6.96 -33.43
C TRP A 1026 -0.50 -7.23 -34.52
N THR A 1027 0.19 -6.18 -34.96
CA THR A 1027 1.11 -6.21 -36.10
C THR A 1027 2.58 -6.17 -35.66
N ARG A 1028 3.49 -6.27 -36.64
CA ARG A 1028 4.92 -6.03 -36.40
C ARG A 1028 5.18 -4.62 -35.89
N PHE A 1029 4.43 -3.62 -36.37
CA PHE A 1029 4.59 -2.23 -35.94
C PHE A 1029 4.27 -2.04 -34.46
N ASP A 1030 3.29 -2.77 -33.94
CA ASP A 1030 2.97 -2.77 -32.51
C ASP A 1030 4.07 -3.42 -31.68
N SER A 1031 4.70 -4.47 -32.25
CA SER A 1031 5.83 -5.15 -31.61
C SER A 1031 7.11 -4.29 -31.58
N THR A 1032 7.27 -3.36 -32.54
CA THR A 1032 8.41 -2.43 -32.63
C THR A 1032 8.08 -1.03 -32.13
N ARG A 1033 6.89 -0.84 -31.56
CA ARG A 1033 6.40 0.48 -31.17
C ARG A 1033 7.30 1.10 -30.11
N ALA A 1034 7.64 2.36 -30.30
CA ALA A 1034 8.35 3.16 -29.32
C ALA A 1034 7.43 3.56 -28.16
N ASP A 1035 8.03 3.81 -27.01
CA ASP A 1035 7.29 4.23 -25.82
C ASP A 1035 6.81 5.69 -25.99
N ASN A 1036 5.61 6.02 -25.49
CA ASN A 1036 5.07 7.38 -25.55
C ASN A 1036 5.58 8.30 -24.44
N TYR A 1037 6.31 7.75 -23.46
CA TYR A 1037 7.03 8.45 -22.41
C TYR A 1037 8.54 8.33 -22.63
N ARG A 1038 9.33 9.12 -21.91
CA ARG A 1038 10.79 8.98 -21.90
C ARG A 1038 11.19 7.84 -20.95
N PRO A 1039 11.75 6.72 -21.45
CA PRO A 1039 12.14 5.60 -20.58
C PRO A 1039 13.25 6.00 -19.62
N LEU A 1040 13.27 5.41 -18.42
CA LEU A 1040 14.35 5.62 -17.46
C LEU A 1040 15.67 5.04 -18.01
N SER A 1041 15.63 3.77 -18.39
CA SER A 1041 16.71 3.04 -19.05
C SER A 1041 16.12 1.98 -19.98
N ILE A 1042 16.77 1.74 -21.14
CA ILE A 1042 16.39 0.69 -22.09
C ILE A 1042 17.36 -0.50 -22.08
N SER A 1043 18.31 -0.54 -21.15
CA SER A 1043 19.35 -1.58 -21.08
C SER A 1043 18.77 -2.99 -20.91
N HIS A 1044 17.57 -3.12 -20.34
CA HIS A 1044 16.83 -4.37 -20.22
C HIS A 1044 16.16 -4.83 -21.53
N ARG A 1045 15.99 -3.94 -22.52
CA ARG A 1045 15.27 -4.21 -23.78
C ARG A 1045 16.17 -4.92 -24.79
N ARG A 1046 16.04 -6.24 -24.86
CA ARG A 1046 16.78 -7.11 -25.79
C ARG A 1046 16.34 -6.97 -27.25
N ASP A 1047 15.23 -6.30 -27.49
CA ASP A 1047 14.65 -6.00 -28.80
C ASP A 1047 15.16 -4.69 -29.42
N TYR A 1048 15.91 -3.88 -28.66
CA TYR A 1048 16.53 -2.64 -29.12
C TYR A 1048 17.42 -2.87 -30.35
N ILE A 1049 17.17 -2.08 -31.42
CA ILE A 1049 17.77 -2.15 -32.76
C ILE A 1049 17.49 -3.48 -33.49
N ARG A 1050 17.75 -4.62 -32.85
CA ARG A 1050 17.71 -5.95 -33.46
C ARG A 1050 16.33 -6.35 -33.95
N LEU A 1051 15.28 -6.12 -33.15
CA LEU A 1051 13.90 -6.45 -33.53
C LEU A 1051 13.13 -5.23 -34.01
N GLY A 1052 13.77 -4.06 -34.05
CA GLY A 1052 13.21 -2.82 -34.60
C GLY A 1052 12.64 -1.87 -33.55
N TYR A 1053 12.73 -2.17 -32.25
CA TYR A 1053 12.46 -1.16 -31.23
C TYR A 1053 13.53 -0.05 -31.30
N MET A 1054 13.08 1.17 -31.55
CA MET A 1054 13.88 2.38 -31.50
C MET A 1054 13.16 3.38 -30.60
N HIS A 1055 13.86 3.93 -29.61
CA HIS A 1055 13.28 4.90 -28.70
C HIS A 1055 12.88 6.17 -29.46
N HIS A 1056 11.69 6.70 -29.19
CA HIS A 1056 11.28 8.00 -29.73
C HIS A 1056 11.88 9.14 -28.89
N PHE A 1057 11.93 8.95 -27.58
CA PHE A 1057 12.57 9.85 -26.63
C PHE A 1057 13.87 9.22 -26.10
N THR A 1058 14.98 9.96 -26.15
CA THR A 1058 16.27 9.50 -25.58
C THR A 1058 16.10 9.14 -24.09
N PRO A 1059 16.50 7.95 -23.65
CA PRO A 1059 16.36 7.52 -22.26
C PRO A 1059 17.03 8.47 -21.27
N TRP A 1060 16.47 8.61 -20.07
CA TRP A 1060 17.03 9.48 -19.03
C TRP A 1060 18.46 9.12 -18.66
N GLU A 1061 18.78 7.83 -18.53
CA GLU A 1061 20.13 7.34 -18.27
C GLU A 1061 21.14 7.88 -19.30
N TRP A 1062 20.77 7.90 -20.59
CA TRP A 1062 21.68 8.33 -21.64
C TRP A 1062 21.86 9.85 -21.65
N ILE A 1063 20.81 10.60 -21.34
CA ILE A 1063 20.91 12.06 -21.16
C ILE A 1063 21.87 12.36 -20.01
N LEU A 1064 21.72 11.66 -18.87
CA LEU A 1064 22.62 11.81 -17.73
C LEU A 1064 24.07 11.54 -18.12
N VAL A 1065 24.35 10.44 -18.83
CA VAL A 1065 25.71 10.09 -19.25
C VAL A 1065 26.29 11.15 -20.20
N GLN A 1066 25.51 11.64 -21.15
CA GLN A 1066 25.98 12.67 -22.10
C GLN A 1066 26.18 14.04 -21.44
N GLU A 1067 25.27 14.44 -20.56
CA GLU A 1067 25.34 15.71 -19.82
C GLU A 1067 26.48 15.70 -18.79
N ALA A 1068 26.73 14.57 -18.13
CA ALA A 1068 27.80 14.43 -17.14
C ALA A 1068 29.20 14.33 -17.76
N ASP A 1069 29.31 13.98 -19.05
CA ASP A 1069 30.60 13.85 -19.75
C ASP A 1069 31.24 15.23 -20.07
N GLN A 1070 30.42 16.24 -20.38
CA GLN A 1070 30.90 17.56 -20.80
C GLN A 1070 31.01 18.54 -19.62
N PRO A 1071 32.09 19.35 -19.51
CA PRO A 1071 32.17 20.37 -18.47
C PRO A 1071 31.25 21.57 -18.76
N LEU A 1072 30.66 22.16 -17.72
CA LEU A 1072 29.95 23.44 -17.83
C LEU A 1072 30.95 24.61 -17.94
N ILE A 1073 30.78 25.48 -18.94
CA ILE A 1073 31.62 26.68 -19.09
C ILE A 1073 31.21 27.69 -18.01
N ALA A 1074 32.14 28.06 -17.13
CA ALA A 1074 31.85 28.94 -15.98
C ALA A 1074 31.22 30.30 -16.35
N GLU A 1075 31.57 30.87 -17.52
CA GLU A 1075 30.99 32.12 -18.02
C GLU A 1075 29.47 32.02 -18.30
N GLN A 1076 28.94 30.83 -18.55
CA GLN A 1076 27.50 30.62 -18.83
C GLN A 1076 26.61 30.82 -17.60
N ILE A 1077 27.20 30.80 -16.39
CA ILE A 1077 26.45 31.03 -15.15
C ILE A 1077 25.96 32.49 -15.09
N ARG A 1078 26.68 33.43 -15.74
CA ARG A 1078 26.34 34.87 -15.86
C ARG A 1078 25.91 35.50 -14.53
N GLN A 1079 26.88 35.69 -13.63
CA GLN A 1079 26.68 36.31 -12.32
C GLN A 1079 27.30 37.71 -12.32
N ASP A 1080 26.51 38.72 -12.71
CA ASP A 1080 26.92 40.13 -12.68
C ASP A 1080 26.25 40.84 -11.49
N ASP A 1081 26.85 40.76 -10.30
CA ASP A 1081 26.36 41.35 -9.06
C ASP A 1081 26.93 42.76 -8.76
N MET A 1082 28.13 43.07 -9.29
CA MET A 1082 28.79 44.36 -9.11
C MET A 1082 28.52 45.39 -10.23
N GLY A 1083 27.95 44.95 -11.36
CA GLY A 1083 27.73 45.77 -12.56
C GLY A 1083 28.96 45.88 -13.47
N PRO A 1084 28.85 46.55 -14.63
CA PRO A 1084 29.94 46.63 -15.60
C PRO A 1084 31.11 47.49 -15.09
N SER A 1085 32.32 46.96 -15.14
CA SER A 1085 33.53 47.75 -14.85
C SER A 1085 33.85 48.70 -16.01
N TYR A 1086 33.36 49.93 -15.93
CA TYR A 1086 33.52 50.93 -16.98
C TYR A 1086 34.98 51.30 -17.27
N TYR A 1087 35.82 51.43 -16.24
CA TYR A 1087 37.19 51.93 -16.38
C TYR A 1087 38.25 50.84 -16.54
N PHE A 1088 38.15 49.76 -15.77
CA PHE A 1088 39.21 48.75 -15.69
C PHE A 1088 39.02 47.61 -16.70
N SER A 1089 37.79 47.13 -16.92
CA SER A 1089 37.56 45.99 -17.83
C SER A 1089 38.04 46.23 -19.27
N PRO A 1090 37.77 47.39 -19.91
CA PRO A 1090 38.31 47.69 -21.24
C PRO A 1090 39.84 47.83 -21.26
N ASN A 1091 40.44 48.29 -20.16
CA ASN A 1091 41.87 48.62 -20.04
C ASN A 1091 42.71 47.55 -19.31
N ARG A 1092 42.17 46.34 -19.15
CA ARG A 1092 42.85 45.24 -18.43
C ARG A 1092 44.12 44.76 -19.15
N PHE A 1093 44.93 43.97 -18.44
CA PHE A 1093 46.25 43.50 -18.88
C PHE A 1093 46.27 42.92 -20.31
N TRP A 1094 47.29 43.31 -21.10
CA TRP A 1094 47.36 43.12 -22.55
C TRP A 1094 47.16 41.69 -23.06
N ARG A 1095 47.51 40.67 -22.27
CA ARG A 1095 47.31 39.26 -22.63
C ARG A 1095 45.83 38.92 -22.79
N TYR A 1096 45.00 39.44 -21.87
CA TYR A 1096 43.57 39.17 -21.79
C TYR A 1096 42.71 40.37 -22.19
N LYS A 1097 43.30 41.49 -22.64
CA LYS A 1097 42.62 42.77 -22.93
C LYS A 1097 41.39 42.61 -23.82
N ALA A 1098 40.45 43.54 -23.68
CA ALA A 1098 39.38 43.68 -24.67
C ALA A 1098 40.04 44.05 -26.00
N ARG A 1099 40.01 43.14 -26.97
CA ARG A 1099 40.61 43.39 -28.28
C ARG A 1099 39.61 44.14 -29.14
N PRO A 1100 39.91 45.36 -29.58
CA PRO A 1100 39.07 46.00 -30.58
C PRO A 1100 39.12 45.19 -31.88
N HIS A 1101 38.01 45.21 -32.61
CA HIS A 1101 37.82 44.42 -33.82
C HIS A 1101 36.88 45.15 -34.81
N GLY A 1102 37.03 44.85 -36.10
CA GLY A 1102 36.22 45.43 -37.16
C GLY A 1102 36.78 46.75 -37.68
N TYR A 1103 36.07 47.86 -37.47
CA TYR A 1103 36.46 49.16 -38.01
C TYR A 1103 37.71 49.73 -37.34
N ILE A 1104 38.55 50.43 -38.11
CA ILE A 1104 39.77 51.11 -37.59
C ILE A 1104 39.43 52.07 -36.43
N ARG A 1105 38.26 52.70 -36.43
CA ARG A 1105 37.75 53.55 -35.33
C ARG A 1105 37.65 52.83 -33.97
N HIS A 1106 37.55 51.50 -33.93
CA HIS A 1106 37.55 50.75 -32.67
C HIS A 1106 38.99 50.55 -32.13
N PHE A 1107 40.01 50.66 -32.98
CA PHE A 1107 41.42 50.47 -32.65
C PHE A 1107 42.09 51.78 -32.20
N GLU A 1108 41.37 52.70 -31.55
CA GLU A 1108 41.89 54.03 -31.20
C GLU A 1108 43.18 53.98 -30.35
N ASN A 1109 43.30 52.99 -29.46
CA ASN A 1109 44.48 52.76 -28.62
C ASN A 1109 45.63 52.20 -29.47
N GLU A 1110 45.38 51.17 -30.29
CA GLU A 1110 46.39 50.60 -31.18
C GLU A 1110 46.88 51.60 -32.24
N VAL A 1111 46.02 52.50 -32.72
CA VAL A 1111 46.39 53.57 -33.65
C VAL A 1111 47.34 54.57 -32.98
N ARG A 1112 47.07 54.96 -31.73
CA ARG A 1112 47.97 55.84 -30.96
C ARG A 1112 49.34 55.19 -30.75
N ASP A 1113 49.34 53.92 -30.33
CA ASP A 1113 50.57 53.14 -30.12
C ASP A 1113 51.38 53.00 -31.43
N LEU A 1114 50.70 52.73 -32.55
CA LEU A 1114 51.33 52.59 -33.87
C LEU A 1114 51.99 53.91 -34.33
N PHE A 1115 51.30 55.05 -34.19
CA PHE A 1115 51.88 56.33 -34.57
C PHE A 1115 53.06 56.72 -33.68
N GLN A 1116 52.98 56.48 -32.36
CA GLN A 1116 54.09 56.70 -31.44
C GLN A 1116 55.30 55.82 -31.82
N PHE A 1117 55.06 54.56 -32.18
CA PHE A 1117 56.12 53.64 -32.61
C PHE A 1117 56.76 54.07 -33.93
N ILE A 1118 55.96 54.41 -34.94
CA ILE A 1118 56.47 54.84 -36.26
C ILE A 1118 57.32 56.10 -36.14
N ASP A 1119 56.88 57.09 -35.35
CA ASP A 1119 57.63 58.33 -35.10
C ASP A 1119 58.97 58.06 -34.40
N GLY A 1120 58.96 57.20 -33.38
CA GLY A 1120 60.18 56.86 -32.62
C GLY A 1120 61.23 56.06 -33.42
N VAL A 1121 60.83 55.29 -34.44
CA VAL A 1121 61.71 54.35 -35.17
C VAL A 1121 62.10 54.85 -36.56
N THR A 1122 61.42 55.86 -37.12
CA THR A 1122 61.66 56.35 -38.49
C THR A 1122 62.47 57.64 -38.50
N PRO A 1123 63.80 57.62 -38.71
CA PRO A 1123 64.59 58.84 -38.74
C PRO A 1123 64.17 59.70 -39.93
N TRP A 1124 63.91 60.98 -39.67
CA TRP A 1124 63.57 61.97 -40.70
C TRP A 1124 64.56 61.99 -41.88
N LYS A 1125 65.85 61.71 -41.61
CA LYS A 1125 66.91 61.62 -42.62
C LYS A 1125 66.63 60.60 -43.74
N GLN A 1126 65.94 59.49 -43.44
CA GLN A 1126 65.55 58.53 -44.49
C GLN A 1126 64.24 58.94 -45.17
N ALA A 1127 63.28 59.48 -44.41
CA ALA A 1127 61.99 59.94 -44.94
C ALA A 1127 62.15 61.05 -46.00
N GLN A 1128 63.16 61.92 -45.87
CA GLN A 1128 63.49 62.97 -46.85
C GLN A 1128 63.77 62.45 -48.28
N LYS A 1129 64.09 61.15 -48.46
CA LYS A 1129 64.38 60.57 -49.78
C LYS A 1129 63.12 60.18 -50.56
N ILE A 1130 61.96 60.08 -49.90
CA ILE A 1130 60.70 59.71 -50.55
C ILE A 1130 60.24 60.88 -51.44
N ARG A 1131 60.03 60.63 -52.73
CA ARG A 1131 59.66 61.65 -53.73
C ARG A 1131 58.20 61.54 -54.11
N THR A 1132 57.58 62.69 -54.34
CA THR A 1132 56.23 62.76 -54.92
C THR A 1132 56.31 62.86 -56.45
N TYR A 1133 55.28 62.39 -57.14
CA TYR A 1133 55.28 62.31 -58.60
C TYR A 1133 55.49 63.65 -59.30
N TRP A 1134 54.97 64.76 -58.75
CA TRP A 1134 55.11 66.08 -59.35
C TRP A 1134 56.54 66.65 -59.21
N GLU A 1135 57.24 66.32 -58.13
CA GLU A 1135 58.65 66.70 -57.94
C GLU A 1135 59.54 66.07 -59.01
N VAL A 1136 59.29 64.80 -59.34
CA VAL A 1136 60.04 64.09 -60.40
C VAL A 1136 59.68 64.61 -61.79
N ARG A 1137 58.37 64.75 -62.07
CA ARG A 1137 57.86 65.15 -63.40
C ARG A 1137 58.16 66.60 -63.80
N SER A 1138 58.61 67.43 -62.85
CA SER A 1138 59.04 68.80 -63.12
C SER A 1138 60.13 68.91 -64.21
N HIS A 1139 60.84 67.82 -64.49
CA HIS A 1139 61.90 67.74 -65.50
C HIS A 1139 61.44 67.24 -66.89
N HIS A 1140 60.15 66.88 -67.08
CA HIS A 1140 59.62 66.49 -68.39
C HIS A 1140 59.49 67.72 -69.31
N PRO A 1141 59.76 67.63 -70.63
CA PRO A 1141 59.79 68.79 -71.54
C PRO A 1141 58.45 69.53 -71.70
N MET A 1142 57.35 68.90 -71.34
CA MET A 1142 56.03 69.53 -71.23
C MET A 1142 55.35 68.98 -69.97
N PRO A 1143 55.68 69.50 -68.78
CA PRO A 1143 55.25 68.91 -67.51
C PRO A 1143 53.86 69.39 -67.10
N GLN A 1144 53.40 70.51 -67.68
CA GLN A 1144 52.12 71.12 -67.39
C GLN A 1144 51.35 71.33 -68.68
N PHE A 1145 50.17 70.72 -68.74
CA PHE A 1145 49.13 71.04 -69.70
C PHE A 1145 47.80 70.76 -69.02
N ASN A 1146 46.76 71.48 -69.42
CA ASN A 1146 45.44 71.22 -68.88
C ASN A 1146 44.85 70.01 -69.60
N ARG A 1147 44.40 69.05 -68.81
CA ARG A 1147 43.63 67.92 -69.28
C ARG A 1147 42.25 68.39 -69.81
N PRO A 1148 41.60 67.60 -70.68
CA PRO A 1148 40.42 68.07 -71.41
C PRO A 1148 39.19 68.38 -70.54
N GLU A 1149 39.13 67.92 -69.29
CA GLU A 1149 37.92 67.92 -68.46
C GLU A 1149 37.45 69.32 -68.02
N VAL A 1150 38.34 70.31 -67.91
CA VAL A 1150 37.97 71.64 -67.37
C VAL A 1150 38.61 72.78 -68.15
N ALA A 1151 39.94 72.79 -68.22
CA ALA A 1151 40.70 73.94 -68.72
C ALA A 1151 41.38 73.68 -70.07
N MET A 1152 40.82 72.77 -70.88
CA MET A 1152 41.35 72.45 -72.22
C MET A 1152 41.54 73.69 -73.08
N HIS A 1153 40.53 74.57 -73.07
CA HIS A 1153 40.51 75.82 -73.82
C HIS A 1153 41.55 76.85 -73.34
N ARG A 1154 42.18 76.62 -72.18
CA ARG A 1154 43.28 77.45 -71.66
C ARG A 1154 44.66 76.92 -72.05
N ASN A 1155 44.73 75.81 -72.79
CA ASN A 1155 46.02 75.38 -73.33
C ASN A 1155 46.50 76.40 -74.36
N THR A 1156 47.65 77.01 -74.05
CA THR A 1156 48.31 77.95 -74.96
C THR A 1156 49.40 77.25 -75.74
N VAL A 1157 49.66 77.71 -76.96
CA VAL A 1157 50.75 77.22 -77.80
C VAL A 1157 52.13 77.35 -77.10
N GLY A 1158 52.29 78.29 -76.16
CA GLY A 1158 53.51 78.43 -75.36
C GLY A 1158 53.84 77.24 -74.44
N LEU A 1159 52.91 76.31 -74.25
CA LEU A 1159 53.15 75.04 -73.55
C LEU A 1159 53.84 74.02 -74.45
N LEU A 1160 53.68 74.13 -75.77
CA LEU A 1160 54.30 73.21 -76.71
C LEU A 1160 55.79 73.55 -76.80
N PRO A 1161 56.69 72.59 -76.58
CA PRO A 1161 58.13 72.81 -76.70
C PRO A 1161 58.53 72.79 -78.18
N ALA A 1162 57.99 73.72 -78.98
CA ALA A 1162 58.14 73.72 -80.43
C ALA A 1162 59.60 73.87 -80.90
N HIS A 1163 60.48 74.44 -80.07
CA HIS A 1163 61.92 74.51 -80.32
C HIS A 1163 62.62 73.14 -80.27
N MET A 1164 62.01 72.15 -79.59
CA MET A 1164 62.52 70.79 -79.48
C MET A 1164 62.18 69.89 -80.65
N TRP A 1165 61.35 70.32 -81.62
CA TRP A 1165 61.02 69.49 -82.77
C TRP A 1165 61.10 70.24 -84.10
N GLU A 1166 61.28 69.52 -85.21
CA GLU A 1166 61.22 70.07 -86.56
C GLU A 1166 59.87 69.77 -87.22
N THR A 1167 59.29 70.78 -87.84
CA THR A 1167 57.98 70.72 -88.49
C THR A 1167 58.13 70.71 -90.01
N ASP A 1168 57.34 69.88 -90.70
CA ASP A 1168 57.23 69.93 -92.16
C ASP A 1168 56.37 71.13 -92.58
N LYS A 1169 56.92 71.97 -93.46
CA LYS A 1169 56.33 73.26 -93.85
C LYS A 1169 55.05 73.10 -94.69
N LYS A 1170 54.89 71.99 -95.43
CA LYS A 1170 53.70 71.80 -96.28
C LYS A 1170 52.53 71.18 -95.52
N THR A 1171 52.78 70.23 -94.62
CA THR A 1171 51.73 69.48 -93.90
C THR A 1171 51.42 70.03 -92.50
N GLY A 1172 52.29 70.89 -91.95
CA GLY A 1172 52.19 71.40 -90.58
C GLY A 1172 52.41 70.32 -89.50
N LYS A 1173 52.78 69.09 -89.88
CA LYS A 1173 53.04 67.99 -88.96
C LYS A 1173 54.50 67.99 -88.51
N VAL A 1174 54.74 67.54 -87.28
CA VAL A 1174 56.10 67.32 -86.76
C VAL A 1174 56.72 66.14 -87.51
N LYS A 1175 57.92 66.34 -88.09
CA LYS A 1175 58.66 65.29 -88.81
C LYS A 1175 59.74 64.63 -87.95
N ALA A 1176 60.33 65.35 -87.00
CA ALA A 1176 61.38 64.84 -86.13
C ALA A 1176 61.49 65.64 -84.83
N VAL A 1177 62.03 65.03 -83.76
CA VAL A 1177 62.29 65.66 -82.45
C VAL A 1177 63.80 65.68 -82.20
N LYS A 1178 64.33 66.74 -81.59
CA LYS A 1178 65.75 66.90 -81.21
C LYS A 1178 66.07 66.11 -79.93
N ASP A 1179 67.35 65.80 -79.73
CA ASP A 1179 67.82 65.22 -78.47
C ASP A 1179 67.58 66.20 -77.31
N SER A 1180 66.97 65.71 -76.23
CA SER A 1180 66.52 66.50 -75.08
C SER A 1180 67.43 66.39 -73.85
N VAL A 1181 68.42 65.49 -73.86
CA VAL A 1181 69.20 65.13 -72.66
C VAL A 1181 70.58 65.75 -72.66
N ARG A 1182 71.28 65.78 -73.79
CA ARG A 1182 72.71 66.19 -73.84
C ARG A 1182 72.95 67.64 -73.42
N ASP A 1183 72.03 68.53 -73.78
CA ASP A 1183 72.17 69.97 -73.55
C ASP A 1183 71.34 70.47 -72.34
N TYR A 1184 70.76 69.55 -71.54
CA TYR A 1184 69.88 69.88 -70.41
C TYR A 1184 70.65 70.23 -69.13
N GLN A 1185 70.37 71.40 -68.54
CA GLN A 1185 70.96 71.86 -67.28
C GLN A 1185 69.87 72.25 -66.27
N THR A 1186 69.93 71.71 -65.05
CA THR A 1186 69.00 72.02 -63.94
C THR A 1186 69.74 72.22 -62.61
N LYS A 1187 69.33 73.23 -61.83
CA LYS A 1187 69.87 73.50 -60.48
C LYS A 1187 69.16 72.72 -59.36
N THR A 1188 68.08 72.01 -59.68
CA THR A 1188 67.23 71.32 -58.70
C THR A 1188 67.00 69.87 -59.11
N PRO A 1189 68.05 69.02 -59.09
CA PRO A 1189 67.87 67.58 -59.35
C PRO A 1189 67.00 66.92 -58.28
N LEU A 1190 67.01 67.49 -57.07
CA LEU A 1190 66.10 67.17 -55.96
C LEU A 1190 65.41 68.46 -55.48
N PRO A 1191 64.20 68.37 -54.88
CA PRO A 1191 63.55 69.46 -54.18
C PRO A 1191 64.45 70.17 -53.17
N LYS A 1192 64.33 71.50 -53.11
CA LYS A 1192 65.21 72.39 -52.32
C LYS A 1192 65.27 72.06 -50.83
N TRP A 1193 64.21 71.50 -50.25
CA TRP A 1193 64.09 71.20 -48.81
C TRP A 1193 64.75 69.88 -48.38
N VAL A 1194 65.38 69.16 -49.32
CA VAL A 1194 66.08 67.91 -49.04
C VAL A 1194 67.59 68.12 -49.02
N HIS A 1195 68.17 67.97 -47.83
CA HIS A 1195 69.60 68.01 -47.56
C HIS A 1195 70.07 66.61 -47.14
N LEU A 1196 70.56 65.81 -48.09
CA LEU A 1196 70.92 64.40 -47.89
C LEU A 1196 72.36 64.21 -47.39
#